data_AF-A0A2Y9AW60-F1
#
_entry.id   AF-A0A2Y9AW60-F1
#
_cell.length_a   1.000
_cell.length_b   1.000
_cell.length_c   1.000
_cell.angle_alpha   90.00
_cell.angle_beta   90.00
_cell.angle_gamma   90.00
#
_symmetry.space_group_name_H-M   'P 1'
#
loop_
_entity.id
_entity.type
_entity.pdbx_description
1 polymer ?
#
loop_
_entity_poly.entity_id
_entity_poly.type
_entity_poly.pdbx_seq_one_letter_code
_entity_poly.pdbx_strand_id
1 'polypeptide(L)'
;MLRSAALRAAGPAPGSAFRRRAVATLAAGAVMGAGLAVPASAAPPAGEEPGVTLRTFAFGQAPSEICTLKEGTTPNVDKLMPTISWTEADEFGMEDNFLTHVLATLEVPADGEYTFRLTSDDGSKLHIDDELVIDHDGLHGAEPKDGSVTLTAGYHSLFIEHIEAGGGQELHLEWQVPGASDFELVPSSALSTEADVVRVTAPGTKYCEGATDTAGDGLRLDSVNPNYVLTNLRPEGFEPKVSGLALTPDGQLAVSTTGEVSAGGWEPDPTSGEVFFLDGVLEADGPEDVTVTKVADGLLNPMGIEVIDDSIFVSERHQLTQLTDPDGDGFYDARTTIADWPDGGNFHEFAFGLVHDEDYFYVNLSVAINNGGATTDPQPGENRGTSIKIDRETGEVTYVAGGLRTPNGIAFGPNGDLFATDNQGAWLPSNKLVHIEQGKFFNHYTNPDGPFDDQPVSPPAVWIPQNEIGNSPSQPALLQEGPFAGQMLIGDVTYGGLQRAFLEEVDGEYQGAVFRHSAGFESGINRTIVGPDGSIYVGGTGEGGNWGESGKLRYGLQKLTPVNEDTFDMKEVRVVEGGFEIEYTHPVSEETAATIAEAYQVEQWRYQPTQQYGGPKIDEHALSVSNAELSEDRTTVTLAIDGLTPGYVVHLRSPRPFTDEDGQELWNTEAWYTLNSLPGYVPPPDDGYYEAEEALTLGGSTVAADHSNYSGIGFAANIQAAGSGRQFEVTVDEAGTYPVNLRYANGIHPYPELRSKNVSLYVNGEDLGQWTLPTTGDWKTWEWATKDLELEAGANTITLQYDEGDEGNVNFDVLSIGENPDICTPAEPEDGYTALFDGTLASLNDGWRMAGPGGFGRQDDCSLRGEGGMGLLWYTEQQFEEYSLTLDWKLVKDDNGGVFVGFPDPGNDPWVAVDQGYEIQIDATDEVDRTTGAVYTFQGADLEARDEALNPVGSWNSYDIRVQGDNIKIYLNDVLVNDFTSTDPARDLSSGFIGFQNHGGGETVYYRDVQVKDLSAVEVTPEAVTFADEDGTENDTFTVPEVEGVEYVVDDEVVAAGPNPGTGTVTVTARAQDGYVLAEGATAEWTFTFSTDAAPVLVPADQVSIGLYSLIPWVGEEGLPSVLARLAEIGLENIEPYGSNFDGYTAEQFREMVDSIGLNVLSSHYNVGEANFDQTLEYVETLGQQYVGSGGFPAPGIGSYENTLATAEAMDRLGQRSVEAGVGKLFGHNHA
;
A
#
# COMPACT_ATOMS: atom_id res chain seq x y z
N MET A 1 24.26 -30.65 -74.35
CA MET A 1 24.60 -32.00 -73.83
C MET A 1 25.47 -31.75 -72.60
N LEU A 2 25.09 -32.09 -71.38
CA LEU A 2 23.94 -32.83 -70.87
C LEU A 2 23.61 -32.27 -69.45
N ARG A 3 22.39 -31.95 -69.00
CA ARG A 3 21.03 -31.66 -69.53
C ARG A 3 20.16 -31.58 -68.24
N SER A 4 19.26 -30.64 -67.94
CA SER A 4 18.84 -29.33 -68.49
C SER A 4 17.97 -28.70 -67.37
N ALA A 5 18.30 -27.55 -66.78
CA ALA A 5 18.17 -26.16 -67.27
C ALA A 5 16.76 -25.58 -66.97
N ALA A 6 16.56 -24.31 -66.58
CA ALA A 6 17.34 -23.09 -66.74
C ALA A 6 16.78 -22.01 -65.75
N LEU A 7 17.60 -21.32 -64.94
CA LEU A 7 18.32 -20.04 -65.16
C LEU A 7 17.53 -18.72 -64.96
N ARG A 8 17.87 -18.05 -63.85
CA ARG A 8 18.23 -16.64 -63.62
C ARG A 8 17.92 -15.55 -64.67
N ALA A 9 17.25 -14.51 -64.14
CA ALA A 9 17.68 -13.09 -64.00
C ALA A 9 17.67 -12.08 -65.18
N ALA A 10 17.13 -10.90 -64.81
CA ALA A 10 17.57 -9.51 -65.10
C ALA A 10 16.87 -8.65 -66.17
N GLY A 11 16.12 -7.63 -65.69
CA GLY A 11 16.07 -6.23 -66.16
C GLY A 11 15.10 -5.84 -67.30
N PRO A 12 14.90 -4.52 -67.57
CA PRO A 12 14.10 -3.57 -66.79
C PRO A 12 13.01 -2.81 -67.61
N ALA A 13 12.29 -1.90 -66.93
CA ALA A 13 11.23 -0.90 -67.29
C ALA A 13 11.26 -0.21 -68.69
N PRO A 14 10.37 0.75 -69.08
CA PRO A 14 9.15 1.34 -68.47
C PRO A 14 7.96 1.53 -69.47
N GLY A 15 6.86 2.21 -69.06
CA GLY A 15 6.20 3.17 -69.98
C GLY A 15 4.68 3.10 -70.18
N SER A 16 3.99 4.03 -69.51
CA SER A 16 2.96 4.94 -70.04
C SER A 16 1.71 4.42 -70.78
N ALA A 17 0.58 4.56 -70.09
CA ALA A 17 -0.48 5.54 -70.36
C ALA A 17 -1.42 5.46 -71.60
N PHE A 18 -2.64 5.94 -71.32
CA PHE A 18 -3.69 6.46 -72.21
C PHE A 18 -4.70 5.50 -72.87
N ARG A 19 -5.85 5.39 -72.16
CA ARG A 19 -7.18 5.90 -72.54
C ARG A 19 -7.79 5.52 -73.91
N ARG A 20 -9.00 4.95 -73.77
CA ARG A 20 -10.25 5.25 -74.50
C ARG A 20 -10.33 4.78 -75.97
N ARG A 21 -11.27 3.88 -76.26
CA ARG A 21 -12.65 4.26 -76.65
C ARG A 21 -13.54 3.03 -76.82
N ALA A 22 -14.79 3.28 -76.49
CA ALA A 22 -15.92 2.37 -76.44
C ALA A 22 -16.53 2.03 -77.81
N VAL A 23 -17.55 1.16 -77.71
CA VAL A 23 -18.73 0.95 -78.58
C VAL A 23 -18.56 -0.21 -79.56
N ALA A 24 -18.99 -1.43 -79.17
CA ALA A 24 -20.33 -2.03 -79.35
C ALA A 24 -20.45 -2.73 -80.72
N THR A 25 -21.14 -3.84 -80.95
CA THR A 25 -22.16 -4.63 -80.26
C THR A 25 -22.23 -5.96 -81.03
N LEU A 26 -22.54 -7.09 -80.41
CA LEU A 26 -23.61 -8.01 -80.85
C LEU A 26 -23.71 -9.25 -79.95
N ALA A 27 -24.92 -9.42 -79.44
CA ALA A 27 -25.49 -10.52 -78.65
C ALA A 27 -25.36 -11.89 -79.37
N ALA A 28 -25.61 -13.06 -78.79
CA ALA A 28 -26.44 -13.44 -77.65
C ALA A 28 -26.05 -14.86 -77.19
N GLY A 29 -26.40 -15.22 -75.95
CA GLY A 29 -26.40 -16.61 -75.50
C GLY A 29 -26.43 -16.74 -73.98
N ALA A 30 -27.61 -16.50 -73.39
CA ALA A 30 -27.86 -16.62 -71.97
C ALA A 30 -27.80 -18.09 -71.49
N VAL A 31 -27.19 -18.31 -70.32
CA VAL A 31 -27.62 -19.31 -69.34
C VAL A 31 -27.76 -18.58 -68.02
N MET A 32 -28.99 -18.52 -67.51
CA MET A 32 -29.32 -18.00 -66.19
C MET A 32 -28.76 -18.96 -65.13
N GLY A 33 -27.73 -18.53 -64.41
CA GLY A 33 -27.51 -18.97 -63.03
C GLY A 33 -28.23 -17.95 -62.14
N ALA A 34 -29.18 -18.42 -61.33
CA ALA A 34 -29.78 -17.61 -60.29
C ALA A 34 -28.69 -17.32 -59.25
N GLY A 35 -28.07 -16.14 -59.33
CA GLY A 35 -27.38 -15.57 -58.19
C GLY A 35 -28.46 -15.13 -57.21
N LEU A 36 -28.49 -15.75 -56.03
CA LEU A 36 -29.16 -15.16 -54.87
C LEU A 36 -28.49 -13.80 -54.65
N ALA A 37 -29.23 -12.73 -54.89
CA ALA A 37 -28.83 -11.41 -54.43
C ALA A 37 -28.94 -11.45 -52.91
N VAL A 38 -27.83 -11.29 -52.21
CA VAL A 38 -27.84 -10.89 -50.80
C VAL A 38 -28.69 -9.61 -50.73
N PRO A 39 -29.78 -9.57 -49.95
CA PRO A 39 -30.54 -8.34 -49.80
C PRO A 39 -29.62 -7.24 -49.26
N ALA A 40 -29.86 -6.00 -49.67
CA ALA A 40 -29.15 -4.87 -49.08
C ALA A 40 -29.42 -4.85 -47.58
N SER A 41 -28.36 -4.78 -46.76
CA SER A 41 -28.45 -4.62 -45.30
C SER A 41 -29.36 -3.43 -44.97
N ALA A 42 -30.21 -3.60 -43.97
CA ALA A 42 -31.03 -2.52 -43.45
C ALA A 42 -30.10 -1.45 -42.84
N ALA A 43 -30.56 -0.20 -42.81
CA ALA A 43 -29.86 0.80 -42.00
C ALA A 43 -29.87 0.35 -40.53
N PRO A 44 -28.85 0.69 -39.71
CA PRO A 44 -28.89 0.40 -38.28
C PRO A 44 -30.18 0.96 -37.65
N PRO A 45 -30.65 0.37 -36.53
CA PRO A 45 -31.75 0.93 -35.74
C PRO A 45 -31.55 2.42 -35.45
N ALA A 46 -32.65 3.14 -35.26
CA ALA A 46 -32.57 4.54 -34.88
C ALA A 46 -31.87 4.67 -33.52
N GLY A 47 -30.81 5.50 -33.44
CA GLY A 47 -29.98 5.63 -32.24
C GLY A 47 -28.77 4.70 -32.19
N GLU A 48 -28.52 3.93 -33.26
CA GLU A 48 -27.34 3.06 -33.36
C GLU A 48 -26.42 3.44 -34.53
N GLU A 49 -25.13 3.12 -34.40
CA GLU A 49 -24.08 3.28 -35.41
C GLU A 49 -23.40 1.94 -35.75
N PRO A 50 -22.81 1.78 -36.96
CA PRO A 50 -22.19 0.50 -37.36
C PRO A 50 -20.99 0.12 -36.50
N GLY A 51 -20.92 -1.14 -36.07
CA GLY A 51 -19.84 -1.68 -35.25
C GLY A 51 -20.34 -2.33 -33.97
N VAL A 52 -19.42 -2.54 -33.03
CA VAL A 52 -19.65 -3.16 -31.72
C VAL A 52 -18.98 -2.31 -30.64
N THR A 53 -19.49 -2.34 -29.42
CA THR A 53 -18.82 -1.77 -28.26
C THR A 53 -17.97 -2.85 -27.60
N LEU A 54 -16.66 -2.63 -27.53
CA LEU A 54 -15.71 -3.42 -26.76
C LEU A 54 -15.44 -2.73 -25.43
N ARG A 55 -15.68 -3.43 -24.33
CA ARG A 55 -15.29 -3.00 -22.98
C ARG A 55 -14.30 -4.00 -22.40
N THR A 56 -13.19 -3.51 -21.86
CA THR A 56 -12.15 -4.34 -21.24
C THR A 56 -11.99 -3.95 -19.77
N PHE A 57 -11.90 -4.96 -18.91
CA PHE A 57 -11.83 -4.87 -17.46
C PHE A 57 -10.54 -5.55 -17.01
N ALA A 58 -9.63 -4.78 -16.40
CA ALA A 58 -8.36 -5.30 -15.93
C ALA A 58 -8.55 -6.04 -14.60
N PHE A 59 -7.96 -7.23 -14.46
CA PHE A 59 -7.88 -7.96 -13.21
C PHE A 59 -6.46 -7.87 -12.64
N GLY A 60 -6.35 -7.90 -11.32
CA GLY A 60 -5.06 -7.92 -10.64
C GLY A 60 -4.35 -9.26 -10.75
N GLN A 61 -5.04 -10.29 -11.23
CA GLN A 61 -4.55 -11.66 -11.38
C GLN A 61 -5.14 -12.30 -12.63
N ALA A 62 -4.46 -13.34 -13.12
CA ALA A 62 -4.89 -14.16 -14.24
C ALA A 62 -6.27 -14.80 -13.98
N PRO A 63 -7.33 -14.45 -14.74
CA PRO A 63 -8.61 -15.13 -14.63
C PRO A 63 -8.48 -16.58 -15.09
N SER A 64 -9.03 -17.54 -14.34
CA SER A 64 -9.10 -18.94 -14.78
C SER A 64 -10.41 -19.29 -15.50
N GLU A 65 -11.45 -18.49 -15.31
CA GLU A 65 -12.79 -18.64 -15.89
C GLU A 65 -13.54 -17.30 -15.93
N ILE A 66 -14.57 -17.18 -16.78
CA ILE A 66 -15.43 -16.01 -16.86
C ILE A 66 -16.28 -15.90 -15.58
N CYS A 67 -16.11 -14.79 -14.86
CA CYS A 67 -16.86 -14.45 -13.67
C CYS A 67 -17.95 -13.40 -13.96
N THR A 68 -18.88 -13.24 -13.01
CA THR A 68 -19.80 -12.10 -12.99
C THR A 68 -19.09 -10.90 -12.37
N LEU A 69 -18.93 -9.81 -13.13
CA LEU A 69 -18.42 -8.54 -12.61
C LEU A 69 -19.42 -7.93 -11.63
N LYS A 70 -18.92 -7.28 -10.58
CA LYS A 70 -19.78 -6.50 -9.66
C LYS A 70 -20.58 -5.45 -10.42
N GLU A 71 -21.86 -5.33 -10.12
CA GLU A 71 -22.77 -4.38 -10.76
C GLU A 71 -22.23 -2.93 -10.63
N GLY A 72 -22.37 -2.13 -11.69
CA GLY A 72 -21.92 -0.73 -11.69
C GLY A 72 -20.43 -0.54 -11.99
N THR A 73 -19.71 -1.61 -12.34
CA THR A 73 -18.31 -1.55 -12.73
C THR A 73 -18.11 -0.77 -14.05
N THR A 74 -17.31 0.29 -13.98
CA THR A 74 -16.84 1.07 -15.15
C THR A 74 -15.63 0.37 -15.79
N PRO A 75 -15.57 0.18 -17.12
CA PRO A 75 -14.45 -0.52 -17.76
C PRO A 75 -13.15 0.28 -17.74
N ASN A 76 -12.01 -0.40 -17.88
CA ASN A 76 -10.70 0.23 -18.08
C ASN A 76 -10.54 0.77 -19.50
N VAL A 77 -11.16 0.09 -20.48
CA VAL A 77 -11.15 0.44 -21.90
C VAL A 77 -12.57 0.35 -22.43
N ASP A 78 -13.00 1.35 -23.19
CA ASP A 78 -14.29 1.31 -23.90
C ASP A 78 -14.07 1.86 -25.33
N LYS A 79 -14.30 1.02 -26.34
CA LYS A 79 -13.99 1.30 -27.76
C LYS A 79 -15.12 0.91 -28.71
N LEU A 80 -15.34 1.73 -29.74
CA LEU A 80 -16.13 1.35 -30.91
C LEU A 80 -15.24 0.55 -31.87
N MET A 81 -15.62 -0.69 -32.15
CA MET A 81 -14.87 -1.59 -33.02
C MET A 81 -15.70 -1.95 -34.27
N PRO A 82 -15.10 -2.05 -35.47
CA PRO A 82 -15.87 -2.28 -36.69
C PRO A 82 -16.33 -3.73 -36.87
N THR A 83 -15.60 -4.69 -36.32
CA THR A 83 -15.81 -6.15 -36.43
C THR A 83 -15.26 -6.83 -35.18
N ILE A 84 -15.62 -8.10 -34.96
CA ILE A 84 -15.09 -8.95 -33.87
C ILE A 84 -14.05 -9.90 -34.46
N SER A 85 -12.81 -9.45 -34.53
CA SER A 85 -11.67 -10.18 -35.08
C SER A 85 -10.38 -9.49 -34.65
N TRP A 86 -9.91 -9.78 -33.45
CA TRP A 86 -8.80 -9.06 -32.80
C TRP A 86 -7.73 -10.04 -32.32
N THR A 87 -6.48 -9.62 -32.38
CA THR A 87 -5.31 -10.44 -31.96
C THR A 87 -4.23 -9.64 -31.23
N GLU A 88 -4.30 -8.31 -31.21
CA GLU A 88 -3.24 -7.46 -30.68
C GLU A 88 -3.68 -6.70 -29.43
N ALA A 89 -2.76 -6.50 -28.47
CA ALA A 89 -3.02 -5.80 -27.21
C ALA A 89 -3.62 -4.40 -27.42
N ASP A 90 -3.18 -3.69 -28.46
CA ASP A 90 -3.70 -2.36 -28.81
C ASP A 90 -5.21 -2.38 -29.17
N GLU A 91 -5.74 -3.50 -29.67
CA GLU A 91 -7.16 -3.66 -29.98
C GLU A 91 -7.96 -3.81 -28.68
N PHE A 92 -7.54 -4.71 -27.80
CA PHE A 92 -8.14 -4.92 -26.47
C PHE A 92 -7.90 -3.74 -25.51
N GLY A 93 -6.84 -2.98 -25.73
CA GLY A 93 -6.38 -1.85 -24.91
C GLY A 93 -5.53 -2.23 -23.69
N MET A 94 -5.18 -3.50 -23.54
CA MET A 94 -4.21 -4.01 -22.57
C MET A 94 -3.73 -5.40 -23.02
N GLU A 95 -2.70 -5.90 -22.37
CA GLU A 95 -2.14 -7.25 -22.57
C GLU A 95 -2.39 -8.04 -21.29
N ASP A 96 -2.94 -9.25 -21.44
CA ASP A 96 -3.16 -10.25 -20.40
C ASP A 96 -4.04 -9.82 -19.20
N ASN A 97 -4.48 -10.80 -18.41
CA ASN A 97 -5.23 -10.62 -17.16
C ASN A 97 -6.48 -9.72 -17.27
N PHE A 98 -7.32 -9.94 -18.28
CA PHE A 98 -8.50 -9.13 -18.48
C PHE A 98 -9.76 -9.93 -18.81
N LEU A 99 -10.90 -9.29 -18.59
CA LEU A 99 -12.19 -9.71 -19.10
C LEU A 99 -12.69 -8.69 -20.11
N THR A 100 -13.32 -9.12 -21.19
CA THR A 100 -13.98 -8.25 -22.16
C THR A 100 -15.46 -8.55 -22.29
N HIS A 101 -16.23 -7.48 -22.43
CA HIS A 101 -17.62 -7.50 -22.86
C HIS A 101 -17.71 -6.90 -24.26
N VAL A 102 -18.22 -7.68 -25.21
CA VAL A 102 -18.53 -7.20 -26.57
C VAL A 102 -20.03 -7.09 -26.73
N LEU A 103 -20.53 -5.88 -26.94
CA LEU A 103 -21.96 -5.58 -27.06
C LEU A 103 -22.29 -5.11 -28.47
N ALA A 104 -23.30 -5.75 -29.09
CA ALA A 104 -23.81 -5.33 -30.39
C ALA A 104 -25.28 -5.71 -30.57
N THR A 105 -25.93 -5.01 -31.49
CA THR A 105 -27.14 -5.43 -32.16
C THR A 105 -26.75 -6.15 -33.45
N LEU A 106 -27.16 -7.40 -33.60
CA LEU A 106 -26.96 -8.24 -34.78
C LEU A 106 -28.15 -8.14 -35.73
N GLU A 107 -27.92 -7.72 -36.97
CA GLU A 107 -28.92 -7.77 -38.05
C GLU A 107 -28.92 -9.14 -38.74
N VAL A 108 -30.04 -9.86 -38.61
CA VAL A 108 -30.29 -11.16 -39.21
C VAL A 108 -31.16 -10.98 -40.48
N PRO A 109 -30.67 -11.30 -41.69
CA PRO A 109 -31.37 -10.96 -42.93
C PRO A 109 -32.53 -11.91 -43.30
N ALA A 110 -32.58 -13.09 -42.69
CA ALA A 110 -33.59 -14.11 -43.00
C ALA A 110 -33.82 -15.08 -41.83
N ASP A 111 -35.05 -15.54 -41.66
CA ASP A 111 -35.40 -16.60 -40.71
C ASP A 111 -34.59 -17.89 -41.00
N GLY A 112 -34.07 -18.53 -39.97
CA GLY A 112 -33.45 -19.85 -40.10
C GLY A 112 -32.49 -20.20 -38.96
N GLU A 113 -31.85 -21.36 -39.10
CA GLU A 113 -30.78 -21.80 -38.21
C GLU A 113 -29.47 -21.13 -38.63
N TYR A 114 -28.86 -20.38 -37.71
CA TYR A 114 -27.54 -19.80 -37.83
C TYR A 114 -26.59 -20.62 -36.95
N THR A 115 -25.41 -20.95 -37.48
CA THR A 115 -24.33 -21.53 -36.68
C THR A 115 -23.25 -20.49 -36.51
N PHE A 116 -22.95 -20.09 -35.28
CA PHE A 116 -21.84 -19.22 -34.94
C PHE A 116 -20.60 -20.04 -34.64
N ARG A 117 -19.43 -19.46 -34.90
CA ARG A 117 -18.13 -19.94 -34.46
C ARG A 117 -17.43 -18.82 -33.72
N LEU A 118 -17.03 -19.09 -32.50
CA LEU A 118 -16.23 -18.20 -31.68
C LEU A 118 -14.86 -18.84 -31.48
N THR A 119 -13.81 -18.18 -31.96
CA THR A 119 -12.42 -18.57 -31.65
C THR A 119 -11.91 -17.61 -30.59
N SER A 120 -11.39 -18.16 -29.49
CA SER A 120 -10.73 -17.38 -28.45
C SER A 120 -9.45 -18.03 -27.97
N ASP A 121 -8.45 -17.21 -27.63
CA ASP A 121 -7.40 -17.58 -26.67
C ASP A 121 -7.97 -17.30 -25.27
N ASP A 122 -7.91 -18.32 -24.41
CA ASP A 122 -8.70 -18.49 -23.19
C ASP A 122 -10.23 -18.36 -23.36
N GLY A 123 -10.93 -18.29 -22.22
CA GLY A 123 -12.35 -18.58 -22.11
C GLY A 123 -13.27 -17.58 -22.82
N SER A 124 -14.32 -18.07 -23.49
CA SER A 124 -15.34 -17.21 -24.11
C SER A 124 -16.78 -17.77 -24.06
N LYS A 125 -17.77 -16.87 -24.01
CA LYS A 125 -19.21 -17.18 -24.09
C LYS A 125 -19.92 -16.26 -25.08
N LEU A 126 -20.80 -16.80 -25.91
CA LEU A 126 -21.66 -16.03 -26.82
C LEU A 126 -23.13 -16.17 -26.42
N HIS A 127 -23.79 -15.03 -26.25
CA HIS A 127 -25.22 -14.91 -26.03
C HIS A 127 -25.89 -14.18 -27.21
N ILE A 128 -27.04 -14.70 -27.65
CA ILE A 128 -27.92 -14.04 -28.63
C ILE A 128 -29.33 -13.97 -28.03
N ASP A 129 -29.92 -12.77 -27.92
CA ASP A 129 -31.20 -12.55 -27.22
C ASP A 129 -31.22 -13.16 -25.80
N ASP A 130 -30.13 -13.00 -25.06
CA ASP A 130 -29.88 -13.57 -23.72
C ASP A 130 -29.82 -15.12 -23.68
N GLU A 131 -29.94 -15.81 -24.82
CA GLU A 131 -29.73 -17.26 -24.93
C GLU A 131 -28.24 -17.57 -25.10
N LEU A 132 -27.66 -18.37 -24.19
CA LEU A 132 -26.28 -18.87 -24.30
C LEU A 132 -26.17 -19.83 -25.49
N VAL A 133 -25.50 -19.39 -26.56
CA VAL A 133 -25.32 -20.15 -27.82
C VAL A 133 -24.01 -20.91 -27.83
N ILE A 134 -22.93 -20.31 -27.29
CA ILE A 134 -21.60 -20.92 -27.19
C ILE A 134 -21.10 -20.74 -25.77
N ASP A 135 -20.65 -21.85 -25.17
CA ASP A 135 -19.89 -21.89 -23.92
C ASP A 135 -18.54 -22.57 -24.19
N HIS A 136 -17.48 -21.76 -24.10
CA HIS A 136 -16.10 -22.14 -24.29
C HIS A 136 -15.23 -21.53 -23.18
N ASP A 137 -15.72 -21.59 -21.95
CA ASP A 137 -15.01 -21.05 -20.78
C ASP A 137 -13.78 -21.88 -20.38
N GLY A 138 -12.90 -21.26 -19.59
CA GLY A 138 -11.66 -21.84 -19.06
C GLY A 138 -10.42 -21.55 -19.91
N LEU A 139 -9.25 -21.80 -19.32
CA LEU A 139 -7.95 -21.55 -19.98
C LEU A 139 -7.69 -22.52 -21.14
N HIS A 140 -7.35 -21.99 -22.31
CA HIS A 140 -6.99 -22.75 -23.49
C HIS A 140 -6.32 -21.89 -24.56
N GLY A 141 -5.50 -22.48 -25.43
CA GLY A 141 -4.97 -21.78 -26.60
C GLY A 141 -6.08 -21.29 -27.55
N ALA A 142 -5.75 -20.44 -28.52
CA ALA A 142 -6.66 -20.01 -29.60
C ALA A 142 -7.37 -21.19 -30.32
N GLU A 143 -8.60 -21.50 -29.93
CA GLU A 143 -9.38 -22.65 -30.40
C GLU A 143 -10.83 -22.27 -30.76
N PRO A 144 -11.40 -22.78 -31.88
CA PRO A 144 -12.76 -22.47 -32.29
C PRO A 144 -13.81 -23.36 -31.61
N LYS A 145 -14.94 -22.75 -31.22
CA LYS A 145 -16.15 -23.42 -30.75
C LYS A 145 -17.36 -23.02 -31.56
N ASP A 146 -18.18 -24.00 -31.94
CA ASP A 146 -19.39 -23.78 -32.74
C ASP A 146 -20.65 -23.91 -31.88
N GLY A 147 -21.66 -23.07 -32.15
CA GLY A 147 -22.99 -23.12 -31.52
C GLY A 147 -24.08 -22.70 -32.50
N SER A 148 -25.28 -23.27 -32.41
CA SER A 148 -26.37 -22.98 -33.35
C SER A 148 -27.63 -22.48 -32.64
N VAL A 149 -28.29 -21.50 -33.23
CA VAL A 149 -29.55 -20.91 -32.74
C VAL A 149 -30.49 -20.62 -33.92
N THR A 150 -31.79 -20.72 -33.70
CA THR A 150 -32.81 -20.37 -34.72
C THR A 150 -33.26 -18.93 -34.52
N LEU A 151 -32.98 -18.06 -35.50
CA LEU A 151 -33.29 -16.64 -35.44
C LEU A 151 -34.37 -16.26 -36.46
N THR A 152 -35.13 -15.22 -36.16
CA THR A 152 -36.03 -14.56 -37.10
C THR A 152 -35.29 -13.46 -37.86
N ALA A 153 -35.79 -13.06 -39.03
CA ALA A 153 -35.26 -11.87 -39.70
C ALA A 153 -35.54 -10.62 -38.84
N GLY A 154 -34.51 -9.81 -38.57
CA GLY A 154 -34.62 -8.64 -37.70
C GLY A 154 -33.34 -8.35 -36.92
N TYR A 155 -33.46 -7.53 -35.90
CA TYR A 155 -32.37 -7.19 -34.98
C TYR A 155 -32.44 -8.07 -33.74
N HIS A 156 -31.28 -8.54 -33.30
CA HIS A 156 -31.10 -9.43 -32.15
C HIS A 156 -29.99 -8.86 -31.26
N SER A 157 -30.07 -9.03 -29.94
CA SER A 157 -28.94 -8.64 -29.08
C SER A 157 -27.82 -9.67 -29.23
N LEU A 158 -26.57 -9.19 -29.23
CA LEU A 158 -25.36 -10.00 -29.24
C LEU A 158 -24.47 -9.54 -28.09
N PHE A 159 -24.08 -10.50 -27.26
CA PHE A 159 -23.18 -10.27 -26.13
C PHE A 159 -22.13 -11.38 -26.09
N ILE A 160 -20.85 -10.98 -26.01
CA ILE A 160 -19.74 -11.91 -25.79
C ILE A 160 -19.01 -11.53 -24.52
N GLU A 161 -18.76 -12.55 -23.69
CA GLU A 161 -17.81 -12.49 -22.59
C GLU A 161 -16.56 -13.24 -23.00
N HIS A 162 -15.38 -12.69 -22.67
CA HIS A 162 -14.11 -13.31 -23.01
C HIS A 162 -13.06 -12.94 -21.97
N ILE A 163 -12.34 -13.92 -21.44
CA ILE A 163 -11.18 -13.71 -20.58
C ILE A 163 -9.89 -13.96 -21.35
N GLU A 164 -8.84 -13.25 -20.98
CA GLU A 164 -7.47 -13.49 -21.39
C GLU A 164 -6.61 -13.53 -20.11
N ALA A 165 -5.90 -14.63 -19.88
CA ALA A 165 -5.02 -14.78 -18.74
C ALA A 165 -3.57 -14.49 -19.11
N GLY A 166 -3.07 -15.15 -20.15
CA GLY A 166 -1.79 -14.81 -20.76
C GLY A 166 -1.32 -15.81 -21.81
N GLY A 167 -0.41 -15.36 -22.67
CA GLY A 167 0.07 -16.14 -23.81
C GLY A 167 -0.14 -15.40 -25.12
N GLY A 168 -0.90 -15.98 -26.04
CA GLY A 168 -1.47 -15.20 -27.14
C GLY A 168 -2.79 -14.58 -26.67
N GLN A 169 -3.36 -13.68 -27.46
CA GLN A 169 -4.73 -13.21 -27.24
C GLN A 169 -5.45 -13.17 -28.59
N GLU A 170 -6.64 -13.73 -28.66
CA GLU A 170 -7.42 -13.78 -29.90
C GLU A 170 -8.92 -13.79 -29.59
N LEU A 171 -9.72 -13.01 -30.32
CA LEU A 171 -11.17 -13.12 -30.31
C LEU A 171 -11.74 -12.92 -31.71
N HIS A 172 -12.42 -13.94 -32.23
CA HIS A 172 -12.90 -13.95 -33.61
C HIS A 172 -14.31 -14.56 -33.71
N LEU A 173 -15.27 -13.81 -34.29
CA LEU A 173 -16.65 -14.28 -34.49
C LEU A 173 -16.98 -14.49 -35.96
N GLU A 174 -17.29 -15.74 -36.31
CA GLU A 174 -17.79 -16.14 -37.62
C GLU A 174 -19.21 -16.70 -37.53
N TRP A 175 -19.92 -16.74 -38.65
CA TRP A 175 -21.23 -17.37 -38.77
C TRP A 175 -21.40 -18.19 -40.04
N GLN A 176 -22.35 -19.10 -40.03
CA GLN A 176 -22.94 -19.75 -41.18
C GLN A 176 -24.39 -19.34 -41.24
N VAL A 177 -24.72 -18.51 -42.21
CA VAL A 177 -26.12 -18.10 -42.47
C VAL A 177 -26.94 -19.28 -43.03
N PRO A 178 -28.28 -19.28 -42.91
CA PRO A 178 -29.14 -20.36 -43.37
C PRO A 178 -28.87 -20.78 -44.82
N GLY A 179 -28.40 -22.03 -44.99
CA GLY A 179 -28.10 -22.63 -46.30
C GLY A 179 -26.68 -22.39 -46.83
N ALA A 180 -25.82 -21.69 -46.09
CA ALA A 180 -24.38 -21.64 -46.36
C ALA A 180 -23.68 -22.96 -45.96
N SER A 181 -22.48 -23.18 -46.52
CA SER A 181 -21.64 -24.37 -46.20
C SER A 181 -20.31 -24.02 -45.56
N ASP A 182 -19.90 -22.76 -45.63
CA ASP A 182 -18.63 -22.25 -45.12
C ASP A 182 -18.93 -21.18 -44.06
N PHE A 183 -18.09 -21.09 -43.03
CA PHE A 183 -18.11 -19.96 -42.10
C PHE A 183 -17.56 -18.70 -42.80
N GLU A 184 -18.11 -17.56 -42.44
CA GLU A 184 -17.59 -16.24 -42.81
C GLU A 184 -17.57 -15.34 -41.57
N LEU A 185 -16.59 -14.42 -41.50
CA LEU A 185 -16.58 -13.37 -40.50
C LEU A 185 -17.91 -12.62 -40.49
N VAL A 186 -18.50 -12.41 -39.31
CA VAL A 186 -19.71 -11.59 -39.20
C VAL A 186 -19.39 -10.18 -39.69
N PRO A 187 -20.01 -9.72 -40.79
CA PRO A 187 -19.60 -8.47 -41.43
C PRO A 187 -20.03 -7.28 -40.58
N SER A 188 -19.25 -6.19 -40.61
CA SER A 188 -19.62 -4.93 -39.95
C SER A 188 -20.98 -4.39 -40.36
N SER A 189 -21.47 -4.73 -41.57
CA SER A 189 -22.81 -4.37 -42.02
C SER A 189 -23.95 -5.11 -41.31
N ALA A 190 -23.65 -6.16 -40.55
CA ALA A 190 -24.61 -6.90 -39.73
C ALA A 190 -24.50 -6.53 -38.25
N LEU A 191 -23.61 -5.59 -37.88
CA LEU A 191 -23.33 -5.21 -36.50
C LEU A 191 -23.58 -3.71 -36.33
N SER A 192 -24.35 -3.37 -35.30
CA SER A 192 -24.50 -2.00 -34.85
C SER A 192 -24.45 -1.92 -33.33
N THR A 193 -24.18 -0.74 -32.77
CA THR A 193 -24.15 -0.48 -31.33
C THR A 193 -24.70 0.92 -31.07
N GLU A 194 -24.96 1.26 -29.82
CA GLU A 194 -25.50 2.58 -29.48
C GLU A 194 -24.60 3.71 -30.02
N ALA A 195 -25.21 4.69 -30.68
CA ALA A 195 -24.51 5.83 -31.27
C ALA A 195 -24.30 6.95 -30.24
N ASP A 196 -23.28 7.78 -30.48
CA ASP A 196 -23.00 8.98 -29.68
C ASP A 196 -22.78 8.68 -28.18
N VAL A 197 -22.28 7.48 -27.85
CA VAL A 197 -22.00 7.05 -26.47
C VAL A 197 -20.75 7.76 -25.92
N VAL A 198 -20.89 8.33 -24.72
CA VAL A 198 -19.75 8.81 -23.91
C VAL A 198 -19.06 7.60 -23.30
N ARG A 199 -17.90 7.22 -23.84
CA ARG A 199 -17.11 6.07 -23.41
C ARG A 199 -16.24 6.43 -22.21
N VAL A 200 -16.83 6.34 -21.01
CA VAL A 200 -16.13 6.61 -19.74
C VAL A 200 -15.35 5.38 -19.32
N THR A 201 -14.11 5.59 -18.88
CA THR A 201 -13.25 4.54 -18.33
C THR A 201 -12.81 4.87 -16.92
N ALA A 202 -12.49 3.84 -16.13
CA ALA A 202 -11.90 3.98 -14.81
C ALA A 202 -10.66 3.07 -14.71
N PRO A 203 -9.47 3.60 -14.40
CA PRO A 203 -8.27 2.78 -14.23
C PRO A 203 -8.37 1.86 -12.99
N GLY A 204 -7.38 0.99 -12.80
CA GLY A 204 -7.28 0.08 -11.66
C GLY A 204 -7.95 -1.28 -11.86
N THR A 205 -7.75 -2.17 -10.90
CA THR A 205 -8.29 -3.53 -10.86
C THR A 205 -9.81 -3.55 -10.74
N LYS A 206 -10.44 -4.52 -11.39
CA LYS A 206 -11.88 -4.82 -11.33
C LYS A 206 -12.09 -6.15 -10.63
N TYR A 207 -13.23 -6.28 -9.96
CA TYR A 207 -13.51 -7.43 -9.09
C TYR A 207 -14.79 -8.14 -9.53
N CYS A 208 -14.75 -9.45 -9.41
CA CYS A 208 -15.91 -10.32 -9.59
C CYS A 208 -16.77 -10.33 -8.32
N GLU A 209 -18.04 -10.74 -8.45
CA GLU A 209 -18.87 -11.09 -7.31
C GLU A 209 -18.27 -12.29 -6.56
N GLY A 210 -18.05 -12.14 -5.25
CA GLY A 210 -17.55 -13.20 -4.38
C GLY A 210 -18.64 -14.24 -4.05
N ALA A 211 -18.24 -15.45 -3.66
CA ALA A 211 -19.20 -16.52 -3.33
C ALA A 211 -20.09 -16.20 -2.10
N THR A 212 -19.61 -15.33 -1.21
CA THR A 212 -20.32 -14.87 0.00
C THR A 212 -20.92 -13.47 -0.18
N ASP A 213 -20.67 -12.82 -1.30
CA ASP A 213 -21.13 -11.47 -1.56
C ASP A 213 -22.67 -11.46 -1.66
N THR A 214 -23.29 -10.49 -0.99
CA THR A 214 -24.74 -10.28 -0.97
C THR A 214 -25.04 -8.78 -0.94
N ALA A 215 -26.28 -8.37 -1.19
CA ALA A 215 -26.63 -6.95 -1.13
C ALA A 215 -26.29 -6.35 0.25
N GLY A 216 -25.45 -5.30 0.25
CA GLY A 216 -24.92 -4.66 1.47
C GLY A 216 -23.67 -5.31 2.07
N ASP A 217 -23.18 -6.42 1.49
CA ASP A 217 -21.96 -7.12 1.87
C ASP A 217 -21.17 -7.53 0.64
N GLY A 218 -20.20 -6.71 0.24
CA GLY A 218 -19.44 -6.87 -1.00
C GLY A 218 -20.20 -6.45 -2.26
N LEU A 219 -21.54 -6.40 -2.25
CA LEU A 219 -22.37 -5.87 -3.33
C LEU A 219 -23.13 -4.61 -2.92
N ARG A 220 -23.52 -3.84 -3.95
CA ARG A 220 -24.42 -2.69 -3.81
C ARG A 220 -25.74 -3.12 -3.16
N LEU A 221 -26.34 -2.20 -2.39
CA LEU A 221 -27.72 -2.36 -1.95
C LEU A 221 -28.67 -2.35 -3.16
N ASP A 222 -29.72 -3.16 -3.12
CA ASP A 222 -30.72 -3.27 -4.20
C ASP A 222 -32.11 -2.78 -3.79
N SER A 223 -32.27 -2.44 -2.50
CA SER A 223 -33.55 -2.17 -1.86
C SER A 223 -33.51 -0.94 -0.96
N VAL A 224 -34.70 -0.44 -0.62
CA VAL A 224 -34.86 0.74 0.24
C VAL A 224 -34.56 0.35 1.68
N ASN A 225 -33.83 1.20 2.39
CA ASN A 225 -33.53 1.00 3.80
C ASN A 225 -34.83 0.84 4.62
N PRO A 226 -34.96 -0.21 5.45
CA PRO A 226 -36.20 -0.52 6.18
C PRO A 226 -36.69 0.57 7.16
N ASN A 227 -35.83 1.52 7.53
CA ASN A 227 -36.22 2.70 8.31
C ASN A 227 -37.19 3.62 7.55
N TYR A 228 -37.36 3.44 6.23
CA TYR A 228 -38.15 4.33 5.38
C TYR A 228 -39.23 3.60 4.57
N VAL A 229 -40.31 4.33 4.26
CA VAL A 229 -41.25 3.97 3.19
C VAL A 229 -41.00 4.87 1.98
N LEU A 230 -40.81 4.25 0.82
CA LEU A 230 -40.61 4.94 -0.45
C LEU A 230 -41.97 5.25 -1.13
N THR A 231 -42.21 6.52 -1.42
CA THR A 231 -43.40 7.01 -2.13
C THR A 231 -42.98 7.66 -3.46
N ASN A 232 -43.65 7.30 -4.55
CA ASN A 232 -43.50 7.99 -5.83
C ASN A 232 -44.32 9.30 -5.82
N LEU A 233 -43.71 10.42 -6.19
CA LEU A 233 -44.34 11.74 -6.18
C LEU A 233 -44.75 12.24 -7.57
N ARG A 234 -44.73 11.38 -8.59
CA ARG A 234 -45.00 11.77 -9.98
C ARG A 234 -46.37 11.33 -10.48
N PRO A 235 -47.33 12.25 -10.63
CA PRO A 235 -48.60 11.96 -11.29
C PRO A 235 -48.40 11.50 -12.74
N GLU A 236 -49.40 10.82 -13.30
CA GLU A 236 -49.38 10.33 -14.69
C GLU A 236 -49.03 11.46 -15.68
N GLY A 237 -47.97 11.25 -16.47
CA GLY A 237 -47.48 12.21 -17.48
C GLY A 237 -46.48 13.24 -16.98
N PHE A 238 -46.09 13.20 -15.70
CA PHE A 238 -44.99 14.03 -15.16
C PHE A 238 -43.69 13.21 -15.07
N GLU A 239 -42.73 13.54 -15.93
CA GLU A 239 -41.46 12.82 -16.12
C GLU A 239 -40.26 13.79 -15.95
N PRO A 240 -40.06 14.37 -14.74
CA PRO A 240 -39.07 15.40 -14.53
C PRO A 240 -37.64 14.82 -14.48
N LYS A 241 -36.75 15.41 -15.28
CA LYS A 241 -35.29 15.27 -15.09
C LYS A 241 -34.85 16.30 -14.06
N VAL A 242 -34.79 15.89 -12.79
CA VAL A 242 -34.68 16.83 -11.67
C VAL A 242 -33.27 17.39 -11.58
N SER A 243 -33.17 18.72 -11.57
CA SER A 243 -31.92 19.48 -11.48
C SER A 243 -31.83 20.39 -10.25
N GLY A 244 -32.94 20.52 -9.52
CA GLY A 244 -33.02 21.28 -8.29
C GLY A 244 -34.30 20.93 -7.53
N LEU A 245 -34.19 20.93 -6.20
CA LEU A 245 -35.30 20.72 -5.28
C LEU A 245 -35.22 21.78 -4.17
N ALA A 246 -36.34 22.41 -3.85
CA ALA A 246 -36.47 23.29 -2.68
C ALA A 246 -37.89 23.20 -2.12
N LEU A 247 -38.05 23.38 -0.81
CA LEU A 247 -39.37 23.47 -0.19
C LEU A 247 -39.75 24.93 0.02
N THR A 248 -40.98 25.27 -0.33
CA THR A 248 -41.53 26.59 -0.05
C THR A 248 -41.92 26.71 1.43
N PRO A 249 -42.04 27.93 1.98
CA PRO A 249 -42.49 28.13 3.36
C PRO A 249 -43.87 27.56 3.69
N ASP A 250 -44.73 27.38 2.68
CA ASP A 250 -46.07 26.78 2.79
C ASP A 250 -46.10 25.27 2.53
N GLY A 251 -44.96 24.64 2.25
CA GLY A 251 -44.80 23.19 2.15
C GLY A 251 -45.05 22.60 0.76
N GLN A 252 -45.03 23.43 -0.30
CA GLN A 252 -44.95 22.95 -1.68
C GLN A 252 -43.52 22.56 -2.02
N LEU A 253 -43.33 21.56 -2.88
CA LEU A 253 -42.01 21.22 -3.42
C LEU A 253 -41.80 21.93 -4.75
N ALA A 254 -40.79 22.79 -4.81
CA ALA A 254 -40.27 23.38 -6.02
C ALA A 254 -39.30 22.41 -6.71
N VAL A 255 -39.55 22.11 -7.98
CA VAL A 255 -38.76 21.20 -8.80
C VAL A 255 -38.27 21.96 -10.02
N SER A 256 -36.97 22.10 -10.20
CA SER A 256 -36.39 22.57 -11.46
C SER A 256 -35.95 21.39 -12.32
N THR A 257 -36.06 21.54 -13.64
CA THR A 257 -35.60 20.56 -14.62
C THR A 257 -34.43 21.07 -15.44
N THR A 258 -33.49 20.18 -15.79
CA THR A 258 -32.29 20.53 -16.57
C THR A 258 -32.60 21.06 -17.97
N GLY A 259 -33.72 20.63 -18.57
CA GLY A 259 -33.98 20.73 -20.00
C GLY A 259 -33.50 19.48 -20.76
N GLU A 260 -33.05 19.64 -22.01
CA GLU A 260 -32.19 18.65 -22.65
C GLU A 260 -30.74 19.11 -22.54
N VAL A 261 -29.86 18.21 -22.12
CA VAL A 261 -28.41 18.35 -22.26
C VAL A 261 -27.98 17.37 -23.35
N SER A 262 -27.51 17.92 -24.47
CA SER A 262 -26.94 17.18 -25.61
C SER A 262 -26.02 16.03 -25.19
N ALA A 263 -26.09 14.90 -25.90
CA ALA A 263 -25.26 13.70 -25.73
C ALA A 263 -23.76 13.90 -26.07
N GLY A 264 -23.31 15.14 -26.28
CA GLY A 264 -21.89 15.44 -26.30
C GLY A 264 -21.48 16.52 -27.28
N GLY A 265 -21.63 17.78 -26.90
CA GLY A 265 -21.08 18.91 -27.67
C GLY A 265 -21.85 20.20 -27.50
N TRP A 266 -21.28 21.28 -28.06
CA TRP A 266 -21.85 22.63 -28.02
C TRP A 266 -23.30 22.65 -28.50
N GLU A 267 -24.21 22.97 -27.59
CA GLU A 267 -25.63 23.13 -27.90
C GLU A 267 -25.96 24.63 -27.94
N PRO A 268 -26.17 25.22 -29.13
CA PRO A 268 -26.50 26.65 -29.24
C PRO A 268 -27.83 27.01 -28.58
N ASP A 269 -28.77 26.06 -28.49
CA ASP A 269 -30.16 26.28 -28.12
C ASP A 269 -30.73 25.05 -27.35
N PRO A 270 -30.22 24.74 -26.13
CA PRO A 270 -30.76 23.63 -25.35
C PRO A 270 -32.24 23.86 -25.03
N THR A 271 -33.03 22.78 -24.98
CA THR A 271 -34.41 22.86 -24.49
C THR A 271 -34.38 23.50 -23.11
N SER A 272 -35.12 24.59 -22.93
CA SER A 272 -35.03 25.38 -21.71
C SER A 272 -35.56 24.63 -20.49
N GLY A 273 -34.85 24.73 -19.38
CA GLY A 273 -35.29 24.22 -18.09
C GLY A 273 -36.57 24.90 -17.62
N GLU A 274 -37.35 24.16 -16.84
CA GLU A 274 -38.65 24.56 -16.31
C GLU A 274 -38.66 24.48 -14.78
N VAL A 275 -39.58 25.19 -14.14
CA VAL A 275 -39.84 25.10 -12.69
C VAL A 275 -41.29 24.74 -12.46
N PHE A 276 -41.51 23.80 -11.55
CA PHE A 276 -42.82 23.32 -11.13
C PHE A 276 -42.98 23.47 -9.62
N PHE A 277 -44.20 23.78 -9.17
CA PHE A 277 -44.63 23.58 -7.79
C PHE A 277 -45.50 22.33 -7.69
N LEU A 278 -45.20 21.52 -6.68
CA LEU A 278 -45.92 20.31 -6.34
C LEU A 278 -46.61 20.49 -4.99
N ASP A 279 -47.94 20.49 -5.02
CA ASP A 279 -48.79 20.51 -3.84
C ASP A 279 -49.05 19.10 -3.30
N GLY A 280 -49.21 18.96 -1.97
CA GLY A 280 -49.62 17.72 -1.32
C GLY A 280 -48.48 16.74 -0.96
N VAL A 281 -47.24 17.05 -1.35
CA VAL A 281 -46.06 16.17 -1.21
C VAL A 281 -45.67 15.80 0.22
N LEU A 282 -45.98 16.63 1.21
CA LEU A 282 -45.69 16.34 2.63
C LEU A 282 -46.52 15.15 3.14
N GLU A 283 -47.78 15.06 2.72
CA GLU A 283 -48.75 14.06 3.23
C GLU A 283 -49.06 12.96 2.19
N ALA A 284 -48.35 12.96 1.05
CA ALA A 284 -48.61 12.03 -0.05
C ALA A 284 -48.22 10.59 0.32
N ASP A 285 -49.16 9.66 0.11
CA ASP A 285 -48.93 8.21 0.17
C ASP A 285 -48.81 7.61 -1.25
N GLY A 286 -49.07 8.40 -2.28
CA GLY A 286 -48.94 8.02 -3.68
C GLY A 286 -48.98 9.21 -4.64
N PRO A 287 -48.69 8.98 -5.94
CA PRO A 287 -48.67 10.04 -6.94
C PRO A 287 -50.04 10.69 -7.20
N GLU A 288 -51.15 10.05 -6.82
CA GLU A 288 -52.49 10.60 -6.93
C GLU A 288 -52.78 11.77 -5.97
N ASP A 289 -51.99 11.90 -4.90
CA ASP A 289 -52.12 12.96 -3.91
C ASP A 289 -51.38 14.25 -4.31
N VAL A 290 -50.56 14.17 -5.36
CA VAL A 290 -49.69 15.27 -5.81
C VAL A 290 -50.34 16.03 -6.96
N THR A 291 -50.35 17.36 -6.86
CA THR A 291 -50.77 18.24 -7.97
C THR A 291 -49.56 19.04 -8.47
N VAL A 292 -49.26 18.92 -9.76
CA VAL A 292 -48.13 19.60 -10.42
C VAL A 292 -48.62 20.85 -11.15
N THR A 293 -47.99 21.99 -10.88
CA THR A 293 -48.23 23.25 -11.59
C THR A 293 -46.91 23.77 -12.16
N LYS A 294 -46.83 24.01 -13.48
CA LYS A 294 -45.69 24.70 -14.07
C LYS A 294 -45.75 26.19 -13.73
N VAL A 295 -44.68 26.72 -13.17
CA VAL A 295 -44.62 28.11 -12.67
C VAL A 295 -43.53 28.94 -13.33
N ALA A 296 -42.53 28.34 -13.99
CA ALA A 296 -41.59 29.06 -14.84
C ALA A 296 -41.04 28.15 -15.96
N ASP A 297 -40.48 28.75 -17.00
CA ASP A 297 -39.76 28.06 -18.09
C ASP A 297 -38.61 28.93 -18.63
N GLY A 298 -37.92 28.51 -19.70
CA GLY A 298 -36.95 29.37 -20.38
C GLY A 298 -35.61 29.55 -19.65
N LEU A 299 -35.22 28.62 -18.77
CA LEU A 299 -33.96 28.68 -18.00
C LEU A 299 -32.83 27.91 -18.71
N LEU A 300 -31.60 28.39 -18.63
CA LEU A 300 -30.43 27.78 -19.29
C LEU A 300 -29.70 26.81 -18.36
N ASN A 301 -29.92 25.51 -18.59
CA ASN A 301 -29.35 24.40 -17.82
C ASN A 301 -29.34 24.67 -16.30
N PRO A 302 -30.51 24.91 -15.69
CA PRO A 302 -30.57 25.22 -14.28
C PRO A 302 -30.09 24.01 -13.48
N MET A 303 -29.18 24.22 -12.53
CA MET A 303 -28.56 23.17 -11.71
C MET A 303 -28.69 23.39 -10.20
N GLY A 304 -29.60 24.29 -9.82
CA GLY A 304 -30.26 24.28 -8.52
C GLY A 304 -31.19 25.46 -8.34
N ILE A 305 -31.92 25.41 -7.23
CA ILE A 305 -33.08 26.25 -6.96
C ILE A 305 -33.18 26.52 -5.46
N GLU A 306 -33.56 27.73 -5.09
CA GLU A 306 -34.02 28.07 -3.74
C GLU A 306 -35.29 28.92 -3.78
N VAL A 307 -36.11 28.79 -2.74
CA VAL A 307 -37.30 29.63 -2.56
C VAL A 307 -37.17 30.42 -1.27
N ILE A 308 -37.05 31.75 -1.41
CA ILE A 308 -36.90 32.66 -0.29
C ILE A 308 -38.03 33.68 -0.35
N ASP A 309 -38.85 33.70 0.70
CA ASP A 309 -40.11 34.44 0.72
C ASP A 309 -40.99 34.06 -0.49
N ASP A 310 -41.38 35.06 -1.31
CA ASP A 310 -42.18 34.89 -2.53
C ASP A 310 -41.31 34.90 -3.81
N SER A 311 -39.99 34.66 -3.70
CA SER A 311 -39.05 34.68 -4.83
C SER A 311 -38.41 33.32 -5.05
N ILE A 312 -38.25 32.94 -6.32
CA ILE A 312 -37.51 31.73 -6.73
C ILE A 312 -36.15 32.18 -7.24
N PHE A 313 -35.07 31.61 -6.70
CA PHE A 313 -33.71 31.82 -7.16
C PHE A 313 -33.23 30.57 -7.89
N VAL A 314 -32.66 30.72 -9.07
CA VAL A 314 -32.22 29.61 -9.91
C VAL A 314 -30.77 29.82 -10.33
N SER A 315 -29.92 28.84 -10.04
CA SER A 315 -28.56 28.77 -10.56
C SER A 315 -28.60 28.25 -12.00
N GLU A 316 -28.47 29.15 -12.97
CA GLU A 316 -28.32 28.84 -14.39
C GLU A 316 -26.83 28.71 -14.75
N ARG A 317 -26.50 28.12 -15.90
CA ARG A 317 -25.10 27.85 -16.30
C ARG A 317 -24.11 29.02 -16.12
N HIS A 318 -24.59 30.25 -16.34
CA HIS A 318 -23.79 31.48 -16.42
C HIS A 318 -24.22 32.58 -15.45
N GLN A 319 -25.30 32.38 -14.67
CA GLN A 319 -25.85 33.42 -13.81
C GLN A 319 -26.77 32.87 -12.71
N LEU A 320 -26.96 33.67 -11.67
CA LEU A 320 -28.01 33.49 -10.68
C LEU A 320 -29.20 34.38 -11.04
N THR A 321 -30.37 33.76 -11.24
CA THR A 321 -31.60 34.46 -11.65
C THR A 321 -32.64 34.42 -10.55
N GLN A 322 -33.19 35.60 -10.21
CA GLN A 322 -34.40 35.72 -9.39
C GLN A 322 -35.63 35.78 -10.31
N LEU A 323 -36.63 34.96 -9.99
CA LEU A 323 -37.95 34.92 -10.62
C LEU A 323 -39.00 35.38 -9.61
N THR A 324 -39.93 36.23 -10.06
CA THR A 324 -41.04 36.76 -9.26
C THR A 324 -42.33 36.78 -10.07
N ASP A 325 -43.48 36.76 -9.39
CA ASP A 325 -44.82 36.91 -9.97
C ASP A 325 -45.46 38.23 -9.48
N PRO A 326 -45.15 39.38 -10.12
CA PRO A 326 -45.67 40.67 -9.68
C PRO A 326 -47.14 40.91 -10.07
N ASP A 327 -47.72 40.13 -10.98
CA ASP A 327 -49.11 40.30 -11.43
C ASP A 327 -50.09 39.29 -10.80
N GLY A 328 -49.57 38.28 -10.10
CA GLY A 328 -50.28 37.32 -9.28
C GLY A 328 -51.04 36.27 -10.09
N ASP A 329 -50.58 35.96 -11.30
CA ASP A 329 -51.21 34.97 -12.17
C ASP A 329 -50.76 33.52 -11.91
N GLY A 330 -49.78 33.35 -11.02
CA GLY A 330 -49.20 32.06 -10.64
C GLY A 330 -48.01 31.64 -11.51
N PHE A 331 -47.56 32.48 -12.44
CA PHE A 331 -46.42 32.22 -13.32
C PHE A 331 -45.31 33.26 -13.10
N TYR A 332 -44.12 32.80 -12.71
CA TYR A 332 -42.99 33.62 -12.29
C TYR A 332 -42.15 34.07 -13.50
N ASP A 333 -42.70 34.99 -14.30
CA ASP A 333 -42.07 35.46 -15.56
C ASP A 333 -41.19 36.72 -15.41
N ALA A 334 -41.25 37.42 -14.28
CA ALA A 334 -40.41 38.59 -14.03
C ALA A 334 -39.02 38.16 -13.54
N ARG A 335 -38.01 38.33 -14.41
CA ARG A 335 -36.62 37.87 -14.18
C ARG A 335 -35.66 39.00 -13.87
N THR A 336 -34.82 38.79 -12.86
CA THR A 336 -33.71 39.69 -12.50
C THR A 336 -32.43 38.87 -12.36
N THR A 337 -31.39 39.21 -13.11
CA THR A 337 -30.04 38.67 -12.88
C THR A 337 -29.48 39.26 -11.59
N ILE A 338 -29.15 38.42 -10.62
CA ILE A 338 -28.55 38.81 -9.34
C ILE A 338 -27.03 38.86 -9.47
N ALA A 339 -26.43 37.85 -10.09
CA ALA A 339 -25.00 37.75 -10.34
C ALA A 339 -24.75 36.97 -11.65
N ASP A 340 -23.62 37.20 -12.30
CA ASP A 340 -23.13 36.45 -13.45
C ASP A 340 -21.69 35.98 -13.24
N TRP A 341 -21.28 34.95 -13.98
CA TRP A 341 -19.93 34.38 -13.95
C TRP A 341 -19.50 33.90 -15.35
N PRO A 342 -18.19 33.66 -15.58
CA PRO A 342 -17.71 33.21 -16.89
C PRO A 342 -18.34 31.88 -17.35
N ASP A 343 -18.66 31.81 -18.64
CA ASP A 343 -19.18 30.64 -19.36
C ASP A 343 -18.45 30.53 -20.70
N GLY A 344 -17.73 29.43 -20.91
CA GLY A 344 -17.07 29.09 -22.17
C GLY A 344 -18.02 28.53 -23.24
N GLY A 345 -19.27 28.24 -22.85
CA GLY A 345 -20.31 27.67 -23.70
C GLY A 345 -20.22 26.16 -23.86
N ASN A 346 -19.33 25.47 -23.14
CA ASN A 346 -19.27 24.01 -23.13
C ASN A 346 -20.49 23.43 -22.39
N PHE A 347 -20.99 22.28 -22.85
CA PHE A 347 -22.20 21.67 -22.31
C PHE A 347 -22.08 21.23 -20.84
N HIS A 348 -20.85 21.01 -20.38
CA HIS A 348 -20.54 20.49 -19.04
C HIS A 348 -20.12 21.59 -18.05
N GLU A 349 -20.15 22.86 -18.45
CA GLU A 349 -19.88 24.01 -17.57
C GLU A 349 -21.09 24.34 -16.66
N PHE A 350 -21.58 23.35 -15.91
CA PHE A 350 -22.70 23.51 -14.98
C PHE A 350 -22.40 24.40 -13.77
N ALA A 351 -23.43 25.00 -13.19
CA ALA A 351 -23.36 25.78 -11.96
C ALA A 351 -24.22 25.12 -10.87
N PHE A 352 -23.61 24.24 -10.09
CA PHE A 352 -24.27 23.34 -9.15
C PHE A 352 -24.62 24.01 -7.83
N GLY A 353 -25.77 23.59 -7.29
CA GLY A 353 -26.34 24.09 -6.06
C GLY A 353 -27.51 25.02 -6.31
N LEU A 354 -28.26 25.27 -5.26
CA LEU A 354 -28.16 26.58 -4.64
C LEU A 354 -28.36 26.35 -3.15
N VAL A 355 -27.44 26.85 -2.32
CA VAL A 355 -27.65 26.93 -0.87
C VAL A 355 -27.37 28.34 -0.41
N HIS A 356 -27.96 28.75 0.71
CA HIS A 356 -27.85 30.13 1.16
C HIS A 356 -27.81 30.24 2.68
N ASP A 357 -27.13 31.28 3.17
CA ASP A 357 -27.24 31.75 4.55
C ASP A 357 -27.90 33.16 4.58
N GLU A 358 -27.77 33.86 5.70
CA GLU A 358 -28.32 35.21 5.86
C GLU A 358 -27.74 36.23 4.87
N ASP A 359 -26.47 36.09 4.49
CA ASP A 359 -25.69 37.09 3.76
C ASP A 359 -25.33 36.64 2.33
N TYR A 360 -25.20 35.34 2.06
CA TYR A 360 -24.64 34.81 0.82
C TYR A 360 -25.45 33.67 0.20
N PHE A 361 -25.41 33.58 -1.13
CA PHE A 361 -25.67 32.34 -1.88
C PHE A 361 -24.36 31.63 -2.21
N TYR A 362 -24.39 30.31 -2.31
CA TYR A 362 -23.23 29.48 -2.66
C TYR A 362 -23.52 28.58 -3.86
N VAL A 363 -22.55 28.52 -4.77
CA VAL A 363 -22.63 27.79 -6.05
C VAL A 363 -21.27 27.18 -6.37
N ASN A 364 -21.27 25.96 -6.92
CA ASN A 364 -20.07 25.31 -7.46
C ASN A 364 -20.05 25.39 -8.99
N LEU A 365 -18.93 25.82 -9.57
CA LEU A 365 -18.75 25.95 -11.01
C LEU A 365 -17.93 24.77 -11.55
N SER A 366 -18.54 23.92 -12.38
CA SER A 366 -17.85 22.79 -13.04
C SER A 366 -16.88 23.24 -14.13
N VAL A 367 -15.80 22.50 -14.38
CA VAL A 367 -14.95 22.72 -15.55
C VAL A 367 -15.63 22.24 -16.84
N ALA A 368 -15.12 22.68 -17.99
CA ALA A 368 -15.50 22.16 -19.30
C ALA A 368 -14.93 20.76 -19.51
N ILE A 369 -15.74 19.89 -20.14
CA ILE A 369 -15.43 18.49 -20.38
C ILE A 369 -15.67 18.15 -21.86
N ASN A 370 -14.83 17.27 -22.40
CA ASN A 370 -14.99 16.67 -23.72
C ASN A 370 -15.85 15.41 -23.64
N ASN A 371 -16.47 15.02 -24.75
CA ASN A 371 -17.11 13.70 -24.83
C ASN A 371 -16.09 12.60 -24.47
N GLY A 372 -16.54 11.62 -23.70
CA GLY A 372 -15.68 10.61 -23.06
C GLY A 372 -15.20 10.99 -21.64
N GLY A 373 -15.56 12.17 -21.13
CA GLY A 373 -15.30 12.55 -19.73
C GLY A 373 -13.95 13.23 -19.49
N ALA A 374 -13.07 13.31 -20.49
CA ALA A 374 -11.78 14.02 -20.37
C ALA A 374 -11.97 15.53 -20.16
N THR A 375 -11.21 16.12 -19.23
CA THR A 375 -11.16 17.57 -19.03
C THR A 375 -10.77 18.28 -20.34
N THR A 376 -11.48 19.34 -20.71
CA THR A 376 -11.12 20.16 -21.88
C THR A 376 -9.83 20.94 -21.60
N ASP A 377 -8.84 20.88 -22.50
CA ASP A 377 -7.59 21.64 -22.37
C ASP A 377 -7.25 22.34 -23.70
N PRO A 378 -7.12 23.68 -23.74
CA PRO A 378 -7.32 24.63 -22.63
C PRO A 378 -8.79 24.80 -22.24
N GLN A 379 -9.04 25.19 -20.99
CA GLN A 379 -10.36 25.54 -20.48
C GLN A 379 -10.90 26.81 -21.19
N PRO A 380 -12.15 26.78 -21.68
CA PRO A 380 -12.73 27.90 -22.42
C PRO A 380 -13.31 29.01 -21.52
N GLY A 381 -13.76 28.66 -20.32
CA GLY A 381 -14.26 29.59 -19.30
C GLY A 381 -13.20 29.92 -18.25
N GLU A 382 -13.06 31.20 -17.90
CA GLU A 382 -12.17 31.63 -16.81
C GLU A 382 -12.72 31.21 -15.44
N ASN A 383 -11.85 30.83 -14.51
CA ASN A 383 -12.17 30.54 -13.10
C ASN A 383 -13.25 29.45 -12.87
N ARG A 384 -13.46 28.56 -13.85
CA ARG A 384 -14.24 27.34 -13.66
C ARG A 384 -13.49 26.36 -12.74
N GLY A 385 -14.18 25.39 -12.15
CA GLY A 385 -13.60 24.49 -11.15
C GLY A 385 -13.48 25.12 -9.76
N THR A 386 -14.40 26.03 -9.41
CA THR A 386 -14.36 26.80 -8.16
C THR A 386 -15.69 26.78 -7.42
N SER A 387 -15.63 26.94 -6.11
CA SER A 387 -16.78 27.31 -5.28
C SER A 387 -16.83 28.84 -5.16
N ILE A 388 -18.00 29.42 -5.41
CA ILE A 388 -18.24 30.86 -5.30
C ILE A 388 -19.29 31.15 -4.23
N LYS A 389 -19.15 32.33 -3.61
CA LYS A 389 -20.21 32.95 -2.81
C LYS A 389 -20.67 34.26 -3.43
N ILE A 390 -21.96 34.55 -3.32
CA ILE A 390 -22.61 35.69 -3.95
C ILE A 390 -23.32 36.48 -2.86
N ASP A 391 -22.93 37.74 -2.66
CA ASP A 391 -23.56 38.62 -1.69
C ASP A 391 -25.03 38.87 -2.05
N ARG A 392 -25.95 38.58 -1.12
CA ARG A 392 -27.40 38.61 -1.39
C ARG A 392 -27.95 40.03 -1.59
N GLU A 393 -27.29 41.06 -1.07
CA GLU A 393 -27.72 42.45 -1.21
C GLU A 393 -27.18 43.08 -2.50
N THR A 394 -25.94 42.76 -2.86
CA THR A 394 -25.20 43.45 -3.92
C THR A 394 -24.99 42.65 -5.19
N GLY A 395 -25.07 41.31 -5.11
CA GLY A 395 -24.74 40.40 -6.21
C GLY A 395 -23.23 40.21 -6.44
N GLU A 396 -22.37 40.69 -5.53
CA GLU A 396 -20.91 40.56 -5.67
C GLU A 396 -20.46 39.09 -5.56
N VAL A 397 -19.76 38.59 -6.58
CA VAL A 397 -19.20 37.23 -6.64
C VAL A 397 -17.79 37.22 -6.03
N THR A 398 -17.56 36.31 -5.08
CA THR A 398 -16.24 36.02 -4.50
C THR A 398 -15.90 34.54 -4.68
N TYR A 399 -14.68 34.25 -5.16
CA TYR A 399 -14.15 32.89 -5.26
C TYR A 399 -13.62 32.43 -3.90
N VAL A 400 -14.07 31.26 -3.44
CA VAL A 400 -13.79 30.72 -2.11
C VAL A 400 -12.68 29.68 -2.17
N ALA A 401 -12.88 28.64 -2.98
CA ALA A 401 -11.96 27.52 -3.14
C ALA A 401 -11.89 27.08 -4.61
N GLY A 402 -10.82 26.36 -4.98
CA GLY A 402 -10.59 25.88 -6.34
C GLY A 402 -10.11 24.43 -6.41
N GLY A 403 -9.73 24.00 -7.60
CA GLY A 403 -9.30 22.63 -7.83
C GLY A 403 -10.43 21.61 -7.84
N LEU A 404 -11.65 22.04 -8.19
CA LEU A 404 -12.81 21.17 -8.40
C LEU A 404 -12.97 20.82 -9.88
N ARG A 405 -13.46 19.62 -10.18
CA ARG A 405 -13.70 19.19 -11.57
C ARG A 405 -15.18 19.26 -11.95
N THR A 406 -15.97 18.31 -11.45
CA THR A 406 -17.43 18.27 -11.63
C THR A 406 -18.07 18.21 -10.24
N PRO A 407 -18.14 19.34 -9.54
CA PRO A 407 -18.63 19.39 -8.18
C PRO A 407 -20.18 19.37 -8.12
N ASN A 408 -20.81 18.24 -8.45
CA ASN A 408 -22.26 18.06 -8.59
C ASN A 408 -23.03 18.08 -7.25
N GLY A 409 -22.70 19.00 -6.35
CA GLY A 409 -23.39 19.13 -5.08
C GLY A 409 -22.74 20.15 -4.16
N ILE A 410 -23.55 20.86 -3.40
CA ILE A 410 -23.08 21.77 -2.34
C ILE A 410 -24.10 21.86 -1.22
N ALA A 411 -23.68 21.65 0.03
CA ALA A 411 -24.59 21.76 1.17
C ALA A 411 -23.89 22.20 2.44
N PHE A 412 -24.67 22.78 3.36
CA PHE A 412 -24.24 22.91 4.74
C PHE A 412 -24.23 21.53 5.41
N GLY A 413 -23.12 21.18 6.02
CA GLY A 413 -22.91 19.96 6.78
C GLY A 413 -22.92 20.22 8.28
N PRO A 414 -22.24 19.35 9.05
CA PRO A 414 -22.05 19.53 10.49
C PRO A 414 -21.46 20.91 10.81
N ASN A 415 -21.81 21.44 11.99
CA ASN A 415 -21.34 22.74 12.49
C ASN A 415 -21.70 23.97 11.63
N GLY A 416 -22.46 23.80 10.54
CA GLY A 416 -22.78 24.87 9.60
C GLY A 416 -21.68 25.11 8.55
N ASP A 417 -20.71 24.21 8.45
CA ASP A 417 -19.63 24.28 7.46
C ASP A 417 -20.13 23.86 6.08
N LEU A 418 -19.46 24.33 5.02
CA LEU A 418 -19.88 24.12 3.64
C LEU A 418 -19.12 22.94 3.02
N PHE A 419 -19.84 22.02 2.38
CA PHE A 419 -19.26 20.83 1.74
C PHE A 419 -19.67 20.72 0.29
N ALA A 420 -18.81 20.13 -0.53
CA ALA A 420 -19.08 19.80 -1.91
C ALA A 420 -18.68 18.36 -2.24
N THR A 421 -19.50 17.68 -3.03
CA THR A 421 -19.10 16.44 -3.69
C THR A 421 -18.40 16.79 -5.00
N ASP A 422 -17.41 15.99 -5.41
CA ASP A 422 -16.69 16.16 -6.67
C ASP A 422 -16.44 14.81 -7.35
N ASN A 423 -16.58 14.77 -8.68
CA ASN A 423 -16.56 13.52 -9.45
C ASN A 423 -15.19 13.23 -10.07
N GLN A 424 -14.81 11.95 -10.10
CA GLN A 424 -13.49 11.48 -10.51
C GLN A 424 -13.13 11.84 -11.96
N GLY A 425 -11.86 12.11 -12.23
CA GLY A 425 -11.34 12.41 -13.56
C GLY A 425 -9.89 12.88 -13.52
N ALA A 426 -9.50 13.80 -14.41
CA ALA A 426 -8.13 14.31 -14.43
C ALA A 426 -7.74 14.86 -13.05
N TRP A 427 -6.60 14.40 -12.51
CA TRP A 427 -6.04 14.70 -11.19
C TRP A 427 -6.90 14.31 -9.98
N LEU A 428 -8.08 13.76 -10.23
CA LEU A 428 -9.06 13.34 -9.23
C LEU A 428 -9.23 11.83 -9.35
N PRO A 429 -8.41 11.05 -8.62
CA PRO A 429 -8.31 9.62 -8.82
C PRO A 429 -9.62 8.87 -8.50
N SER A 430 -10.35 9.37 -7.52
CA SER A 430 -11.68 8.89 -7.12
C SER A 430 -12.61 10.06 -6.82
N ASN A 431 -13.89 9.77 -6.55
CA ASN A 431 -14.83 10.79 -6.10
C ASN A 431 -14.55 11.18 -4.65
N LYS A 432 -15.02 12.35 -4.23
CA LYS A 432 -14.76 12.85 -2.88
C LYS A 432 -15.82 13.81 -2.37
N LEU A 433 -15.94 13.89 -1.05
CA LEU A 433 -16.57 14.98 -0.32
C LEU A 433 -15.46 15.88 0.26
N VAL A 434 -15.54 17.18 -0.02
CA VAL A 434 -14.54 18.17 0.42
C VAL A 434 -15.16 19.24 1.31
N HIS A 435 -14.40 19.69 2.31
CA HIS A 435 -14.76 20.84 3.14
C HIS A 435 -14.35 22.14 2.43
N ILE A 436 -15.33 22.95 2.03
CA ILE A 436 -15.12 24.20 1.30
C ILE A 436 -14.79 25.33 2.28
N GLU A 437 -13.54 25.78 2.23
CA GLU A 437 -13.03 26.91 3.01
C GLU A 437 -12.19 27.84 2.12
N GLN A 438 -12.13 29.12 2.49
CA GLN A 438 -11.40 30.13 1.72
C GLN A 438 -9.92 29.75 1.53
N GLY A 439 -9.49 29.66 0.27
CA GLY A 439 -8.10 29.40 -0.09
C GLY A 439 -7.72 27.93 -0.27
N LYS A 440 -8.65 26.98 -0.03
CA LYS A 440 -8.39 25.56 -0.26
C LYS A 440 -8.35 25.24 -1.76
N PHE A 441 -7.48 24.29 -2.11
CA PHE A 441 -7.32 23.75 -3.47
C PHE A 441 -7.44 22.23 -3.44
N PHE A 442 -8.30 21.66 -4.30
CA PHE A 442 -8.65 20.24 -4.27
C PHE A 442 -8.05 19.45 -5.44
N ASN A 443 -6.84 19.80 -5.87
CA ASN A 443 -6.02 18.98 -6.77
C ASN A 443 -6.48 18.86 -8.24
N HIS A 444 -7.54 19.52 -8.70
CA HIS A 444 -7.80 19.64 -10.15
C HIS A 444 -7.06 20.83 -10.75
N TYR A 445 -6.05 20.58 -11.59
CA TYR A 445 -5.34 21.66 -12.28
C TYR A 445 -6.01 22.01 -13.62
N THR A 446 -6.00 23.30 -13.95
CA THR A 446 -6.57 23.83 -15.21
C THR A 446 -5.49 24.54 -16.04
N ASN A 447 -5.76 24.72 -17.34
CA ASN A 447 -4.93 25.53 -18.23
C ASN A 447 -5.83 26.50 -19.02
N PRO A 448 -5.67 27.82 -18.90
CA PRO A 448 -4.77 28.51 -17.96
C PRO A 448 -5.13 28.23 -16.50
N ASP A 449 -4.16 28.36 -15.62
CA ASP A 449 -4.30 28.12 -14.18
C ASP A 449 -5.49 28.86 -13.56
N GLY A 450 -6.21 28.15 -12.69
CA GLY A 450 -7.31 28.67 -11.91
C GLY A 450 -6.85 29.58 -10.75
N PRO A 451 -7.79 30.25 -10.05
CA PRO A 451 -7.46 31.21 -8.99
C PRO A 451 -6.72 30.63 -7.77
N PHE A 452 -6.69 29.30 -7.62
CA PHE A 452 -6.13 28.61 -6.46
C PHE A 452 -5.14 27.50 -6.85
N ASP A 453 -4.80 27.35 -8.13
CA ASP A 453 -3.94 26.26 -8.62
C ASP A 453 -2.51 26.36 -8.07
N ASP A 454 -2.14 27.50 -7.47
CA ASP A 454 -0.86 27.72 -6.78
C ASP A 454 -0.90 27.43 -5.26
N GLN A 455 -2.06 27.03 -4.72
CA GLN A 455 -2.21 26.69 -3.31
C GLN A 455 -1.88 25.22 -3.02
N PRO A 456 -1.43 24.89 -1.80
CA PRO A 456 -1.24 23.50 -1.40
C PRO A 456 -2.53 22.67 -1.52
N VAL A 457 -2.38 21.42 -1.95
CA VAL A 457 -3.50 20.47 -2.03
C VAL A 457 -4.06 20.23 -0.63
N SER A 458 -5.36 20.44 -0.49
CA SER A 458 -6.12 20.12 0.72
C SER A 458 -6.68 18.69 0.61
N PRO A 459 -6.57 17.87 1.66
CA PRO A 459 -7.14 16.53 1.65
C PRO A 459 -8.67 16.58 1.59
N PRO A 460 -9.34 15.56 1.03
CA PRO A 460 -10.78 15.44 1.15
C PRO A 460 -11.20 15.09 2.58
N ALA A 461 -12.43 15.44 2.94
CA ALA A 461 -13.04 14.95 4.17
C ALA A 461 -13.32 13.45 4.05
N VAL A 462 -13.84 13.01 2.90
CA VAL A 462 -14.07 11.58 2.62
C VAL A 462 -13.83 11.30 1.15
N TRP A 463 -13.03 10.28 0.84
CA TRP A 463 -13.00 9.61 -0.46
C TRP A 463 -14.25 8.75 -0.63
N ILE A 464 -14.83 8.76 -1.83
CA ILE A 464 -15.98 7.95 -2.21
C ILE A 464 -15.53 7.02 -3.35
N PRO A 465 -15.01 5.82 -3.02
CA PRO A 465 -14.37 4.93 -3.98
C PRO A 465 -15.21 4.59 -5.21
N GLN A 466 -14.64 4.88 -6.38
CA GLN A 466 -15.18 4.55 -7.70
C GLN A 466 -15.43 3.05 -7.85
N ASN A 467 -16.56 2.66 -8.43
CA ASN A 467 -17.01 1.28 -8.68
C ASN A 467 -17.33 0.45 -7.42
N GLU A 468 -17.11 0.98 -6.22
CA GLU A 468 -17.36 0.26 -4.96
C GLU A 468 -18.56 0.82 -4.21
N ILE A 469 -18.63 2.16 -4.09
CA ILE A 469 -19.70 2.88 -3.38
C ILE A 469 -20.23 4.13 -4.10
N GLY A 470 -19.48 4.69 -5.06
CA GLY A 470 -19.94 5.81 -5.88
C GLY A 470 -19.34 5.79 -7.28
N ASN A 471 -19.99 6.46 -8.23
CA ASN A 471 -19.50 6.66 -9.60
C ASN A 471 -19.78 8.07 -10.13
N SER A 472 -20.76 8.77 -9.57
CA SER A 472 -21.06 10.18 -9.83
C SER A 472 -21.84 10.77 -8.66
N PRO A 473 -21.17 10.97 -7.50
CA PRO A 473 -21.81 11.54 -6.32
C PRO A 473 -22.42 12.91 -6.62
N SER A 474 -23.61 13.14 -6.09
CA SER A 474 -24.43 14.32 -6.36
C SER A 474 -24.68 15.13 -5.08
N GLN A 475 -25.77 15.90 -5.05
CA GLN A 475 -26.08 16.86 -4.00
C GLN A 475 -26.06 16.21 -2.60
N PRO A 476 -25.15 16.63 -1.70
CA PRO A 476 -25.18 16.17 -0.33
C PRO A 476 -26.31 16.83 0.47
N ALA A 477 -26.74 16.21 1.56
CA ALA A 477 -27.76 16.76 2.46
C ALA A 477 -27.53 16.29 3.91
N LEU A 478 -27.62 17.20 4.89
CA LEU A 478 -27.45 16.85 6.30
C LEU A 478 -28.72 16.20 6.89
N LEU A 479 -28.58 15.04 7.52
CA LEU A 479 -29.63 14.43 8.34
C LEU A 479 -29.74 15.14 9.68
N GLN A 480 -30.94 15.61 10.01
CA GLN A 480 -31.19 16.35 11.26
C GLN A 480 -31.82 15.48 12.37
N GLU A 481 -32.45 14.37 11.98
CA GLU A 481 -33.20 13.48 12.86
C GLU A 481 -32.90 12.01 12.51
N GLY A 482 -33.40 11.08 13.33
CA GLY A 482 -33.20 9.64 13.16
C GLY A 482 -31.88 9.12 13.74
N PRO A 483 -31.59 7.82 13.57
CA PRO A 483 -30.42 7.16 14.17
C PRO A 483 -29.08 7.68 13.66
N PHE A 484 -29.08 8.35 12.50
CA PHE A 484 -27.90 8.90 11.83
C PHE A 484 -27.89 10.45 11.80
N ALA A 485 -28.60 11.10 12.71
CA ALA A 485 -28.61 12.56 12.80
C ALA A 485 -27.18 13.12 12.95
N GLY A 486 -26.89 14.20 12.22
CA GLY A 486 -25.56 14.81 12.14
C GLY A 486 -24.69 14.30 10.99
N GLN A 487 -25.13 13.28 10.24
CA GLN A 487 -24.39 12.74 9.10
C GLN A 487 -24.92 13.27 7.77
N MET A 488 -24.09 13.21 6.73
CA MET A 488 -24.46 13.70 5.40
C MET A 488 -24.92 12.54 4.52
N LEU A 489 -26.10 12.66 3.92
CA LEU A 489 -26.51 11.86 2.77
C LEU A 489 -25.88 12.38 1.50
N ILE A 490 -25.60 11.48 0.58
CA ILE A 490 -25.05 11.79 -0.74
C ILE A 490 -25.82 10.93 -1.75
N GLY A 491 -26.44 11.54 -2.75
CA GLY A 491 -27.00 10.79 -3.87
C GLY A 491 -25.92 10.41 -4.88
N ASP A 492 -26.19 9.44 -5.75
CA ASP A 492 -25.32 9.14 -6.87
C ASP A 492 -26.11 8.98 -8.18
N VAL A 493 -25.66 9.65 -9.24
CA VAL A 493 -26.34 9.66 -10.54
C VAL A 493 -26.11 8.36 -11.32
N THR A 494 -24.95 7.73 -11.17
CA THR A 494 -24.49 6.61 -12.00
C THR A 494 -24.49 5.29 -11.25
N TYR A 495 -23.82 5.26 -10.10
CA TYR A 495 -23.82 4.13 -9.18
C TYR A 495 -25.22 3.95 -8.58
N GLY A 496 -26.00 5.03 -8.48
CA GLY A 496 -27.35 5.01 -7.94
C GLY A 496 -27.38 4.96 -6.43
N GLY A 497 -28.59 5.01 -5.88
CA GLY A 497 -28.80 4.95 -4.44
C GLY A 497 -28.46 6.24 -3.68
N LEU A 498 -28.43 6.11 -2.36
CA LEU A 498 -27.97 7.09 -1.39
C LEU A 498 -26.83 6.45 -0.59
N GLN A 499 -25.73 7.18 -0.47
CA GLN A 499 -24.64 6.94 0.46
C GLN A 499 -24.82 7.85 1.69
N ARG A 500 -24.12 7.52 2.77
CA ARG A 500 -24.09 8.29 4.02
C ARG A 500 -22.66 8.49 4.46
N ALA A 501 -22.27 9.70 4.85
CA ALA A 501 -20.97 10.05 5.37
C ALA A 501 -21.05 10.50 6.83
N PHE A 502 -20.35 9.76 7.69
CA PHE A 502 -20.01 10.20 9.04
C PHE A 502 -18.73 11.04 8.97
N LEU A 503 -18.73 12.21 9.61
CA LEU A 503 -17.60 13.13 9.64
C LEU A 503 -17.18 13.42 11.08
N GLU A 504 -15.88 13.51 11.29
CA GLU A 504 -15.26 13.99 12.52
C GLU A 504 -14.09 14.93 12.21
N GLU A 505 -13.71 15.75 13.19
CA GLU A 505 -12.58 16.66 13.09
C GLU A 505 -11.43 16.14 13.96
N VAL A 506 -10.29 15.87 13.32
CA VAL A 506 -9.07 15.37 13.97
C VAL A 506 -7.93 16.30 13.59
N ASP A 507 -7.25 16.84 14.59
CA ASP A 507 -6.17 17.82 14.43
C ASP A 507 -6.53 19.06 13.57
N GLY A 508 -7.80 19.43 13.54
CA GLY A 508 -8.31 20.62 12.83
C GLY A 508 -8.72 20.38 11.38
N GLU A 509 -8.64 19.14 10.88
CA GLU A 509 -9.12 18.77 9.55
C GLU A 509 -10.26 17.74 9.64
N TYR A 510 -11.19 17.83 8.70
CA TYR A 510 -12.27 16.84 8.59
C TYR A 510 -11.75 15.55 7.99
N GLN A 511 -12.23 14.45 8.54
CA GLN A 511 -12.07 13.10 8.02
C GLN A 511 -13.28 12.24 8.39
N GLY A 512 -13.39 11.01 7.88
CA GLY A 512 -14.49 10.13 8.26
C GLY A 512 -14.78 8.99 7.30
N ALA A 513 -15.91 8.33 7.50
CA ALA A 513 -16.32 7.14 6.76
C ALA A 513 -17.56 7.36 5.90
N VAL A 514 -17.57 6.76 4.71
CA VAL A 514 -18.77 6.62 3.87
C VAL A 514 -19.33 5.20 3.97
N PHE A 515 -20.66 5.10 3.97
CA PHE A 515 -21.46 3.88 4.09
C PHE A 515 -22.53 3.85 3.00
N ARG A 516 -22.99 2.66 2.62
CA ARG A 516 -24.19 2.54 1.80
C ARG A 516 -25.42 2.80 2.68
N HIS A 517 -26.35 3.64 2.23
CA HIS A 517 -27.53 4.00 3.03
C HIS A 517 -28.81 3.35 2.51
N SER A 518 -29.16 3.56 1.25
CA SER A 518 -30.42 3.05 0.66
C SER A 518 -30.33 2.97 -0.86
N ALA A 519 -31.04 2.03 -1.47
CA ALA A 519 -31.13 1.89 -2.93
C ALA A 519 -32.58 1.63 -3.37
N GLY A 520 -32.78 0.91 -4.48
CA GLY A 520 -34.10 0.51 -4.98
C GLY A 520 -34.91 1.64 -5.65
N PHE A 521 -34.27 2.76 -5.99
CA PHE A 521 -34.93 3.91 -6.61
C PHE A 521 -35.27 3.69 -8.10
N GLU A 522 -36.14 4.55 -8.62
CA GLU A 522 -36.62 4.48 -10.01
C GLU A 522 -35.61 5.02 -11.04
N SER A 523 -34.58 5.75 -10.61
CA SER A 523 -33.57 6.43 -11.42
C SER A 523 -32.32 6.75 -10.57
N GLY A 524 -31.21 7.07 -11.22
CA GLY A 524 -30.03 7.65 -10.54
C GLY A 524 -30.35 9.00 -9.89
N ILE A 525 -29.76 9.29 -8.74
CA ILE A 525 -30.13 10.40 -7.86
C ILE A 525 -29.23 11.61 -8.09
N ASN A 526 -29.81 12.71 -8.56
CA ASN A 526 -29.10 13.96 -8.82
C ASN A 526 -29.30 15.01 -7.72
N ARG A 527 -30.48 15.03 -7.09
CA ARG A 527 -30.81 16.00 -6.04
C ARG A 527 -31.39 15.33 -4.81
N THR A 528 -30.93 15.76 -3.65
CA THR A 528 -31.40 15.26 -2.36
C THR A 528 -31.61 16.44 -1.43
N ILE A 529 -32.78 16.51 -0.80
CA ILE A 529 -33.07 17.47 0.29
C ILE A 529 -33.81 16.76 1.42
N VAL A 530 -33.71 17.30 2.63
CA VAL A 530 -34.46 16.83 3.80
C VAL A 530 -35.58 17.82 4.09
N GLY A 531 -36.81 17.32 4.18
CA GLY A 531 -38.00 18.11 4.49
C GLY A 531 -38.16 18.38 5.99
N PRO A 532 -39.05 19.31 6.37
CA PRO A 532 -39.33 19.66 7.76
C PRO A 532 -40.06 18.53 8.53
N ASP A 533 -40.56 17.53 7.83
CA ASP A 533 -41.17 16.30 8.35
C ASP A 533 -40.13 15.17 8.54
N GLY A 534 -38.85 15.45 8.31
CA GLY A 534 -37.77 14.45 8.33
C GLY A 534 -37.72 13.58 7.07
N SER A 535 -38.64 13.76 6.12
CA SER A 535 -38.64 12.99 4.88
C SER A 535 -37.47 13.39 3.97
N ILE A 536 -36.87 12.40 3.31
CA ILE A 536 -35.81 12.63 2.32
C ILE A 536 -36.46 12.67 0.94
N TYR A 537 -36.31 13.77 0.24
CA TYR A 537 -36.81 13.93 -1.13
C TYR A 537 -35.66 13.69 -2.10
N VAL A 538 -35.86 12.79 -3.06
CA VAL A 538 -34.86 12.43 -4.06
C VAL A 538 -35.36 12.72 -5.46
N GLY A 539 -34.58 13.50 -6.18
CA GLY A 539 -34.79 13.92 -7.56
C GLY A 539 -33.86 13.17 -8.49
N GLY A 540 -34.46 12.50 -9.46
CA GLY A 540 -33.77 11.62 -10.39
C GLY A 540 -33.50 12.24 -11.76
N THR A 541 -32.43 11.77 -12.40
CA THR A 541 -32.11 12.11 -13.79
C THR A 541 -31.54 10.89 -14.53
N GLY A 542 -31.55 10.94 -15.86
CA GLY A 542 -30.92 9.93 -16.72
C GLY A 542 -30.67 10.49 -18.11
N GLU A 543 -29.60 11.28 -18.21
CA GLU A 543 -29.11 11.85 -19.45
C GLU A 543 -28.16 10.91 -20.17
N GLY A 544 -27.82 11.23 -21.42
CA GLY A 544 -26.85 10.44 -22.20
C GLY A 544 -25.46 10.41 -21.56
N GLY A 545 -24.66 9.40 -21.92
CA GLY A 545 -23.35 9.17 -21.33
C GLY A 545 -23.44 8.55 -19.94
N ASN A 546 -22.65 9.07 -18.99
CA ASN A 546 -22.58 8.51 -17.63
C ASN A 546 -23.56 9.17 -16.64
N TRP A 547 -24.50 10.00 -17.10
CA TRP A 547 -25.43 10.76 -16.24
C TRP A 547 -26.77 10.03 -16.01
N GLY A 548 -26.69 8.74 -15.68
CA GLY A 548 -27.84 7.93 -15.28
C GLY A 548 -27.44 6.55 -14.79
N GLU A 549 -28.36 5.88 -14.10
CA GLU A 549 -28.18 4.52 -13.60
C GLU A 549 -28.67 3.51 -14.66
N SER A 550 -27.85 2.50 -14.96
CA SER A 550 -28.18 1.46 -15.94
C SER A 550 -29.47 0.72 -15.58
N GLY A 551 -30.32 0.45 -16.57
CA GLY A 551 -31.58 -0.29 -16.37
C GLY A 551 -32.69 0.49 -15.66
N LYS A 552 -32.50 1.78 -15.35
CA LYS A 552 -33.47 2.63 -14.64
C LYS A 552 -34.15 3.66 -15.56
N LEU A 553 -35.12 4.40 -15.01
CA LEU A 553 -35.80 5.48 -15.73
C LEU A 553 -34.85 6.67 -15.95
N ARG A 554 -35.12 7.44 -17.00
CA ARG A 554 -34.38 8.66 -17.35
C ARG A 554 -34.82 9.92 -16.58
N TYR A 555 -35.71 9.74 -15.61
CA TYR A 555 -36.36 10.78 -14.82
C TYR A 555 -36.83 10.14 -13.52
N GLY A 556 -37.00 10.93 -12.46
CA GLY A 556 -37.54 10.40 -11.22
C GLY A 556 -37.80 11.47 -10.17
N LEU A 557 -38.78 11.20 -9.30
CA LEU A 557 -39.04 12.03 -8.12
C LEU A 557 -39.77 11.21 -7.07
N GLN A 558 -39.07 10.93 -5.97
CA GLN A 558 -39.56 10.06 -4.90
C GLN A 558 -39.28 10.68 -3.53
N LYS A 559 -39.97 10.17 -2.51
CA LYS A 559 -39.77 10.56 -1.10
C LYS A 559 -39.58 9.33 -0.23
N LEU A 560 -38.64 9.38 0.69
CA LEU A 560 -38.44 8.41 1.76
C LEU A 560 -38.99 9.01 3.06
N THR A 561 -40.13 8.49 3.53
CA THR A 561 -40.72 8.89 4.81
C THR A 561 -40.18 8.00 5.92
N PRO A 562 -39.58 8.54 7.00
CA PRO A 562 -39.17 7.75 8.15
C PRO A 562 -40.36 7.01 8.78
N VAL A 563 -40.20 5.73 9.08
CA VAL A 563 -41.27 4.89 9.67
C VAL A 563 -40.85 4.11 10.91
N ASN A 564 -39.55 3.85 11.08
CA ASN A 564 -38.96 3.23 12.27
C ASN A 564 -37.47 3.60 12.36
N GLU A 565 -36.80 3.15 13.42
CA GLU A 565 -35.36 3.30 13.65
C GLU A 565 -34.73 1.93 13.99
N ASP A 566 -35.27 0.86 13.41
CA ASP A 566 -35.05 -0.54 13.85
C ASP A 566 -34.10 -1.31 12.91
N THR A 567 -33.37 -0.61 12.04
CA THR A 567 -32.40 -1.25 11.15
C THR A 567 -31.06 -1.43 11.85
N PHE A 568 -30.59 -2.68 11.97
CA PHE A 568 -29.23 -2.98 12.40
C PHE A 568 -28.20 -2.59 11.34
N ASP A 569 -27.35 -1.61 11.64
CA ASP A 569 -26.41 -0.99 10.71
C ASP A 569 -25.18 -0.43 11.47
N MET A 570 -24.08 -0.15 10.75
CA MET A 570 -22.97 0.63 11.27
C MET A 570 -23.39 2.09 11.44
N LYS A 571 -23.40 2.60 12.66
CA LYS A 571 -23.82 3.97 12.96
C LYS A 571 -22.69 4.96 12.76
N GLU A 572 -21.55 4.77 13.41
CA GLU A 572 -20.38 5.64 13.33
C GLU A 572 -19.09 4.81 13.31
N VAL A 573 -18.06 5.33 12.65
CA VAL A 573 -16.69 4.79 12.71
C VAL A 573 -15.78 5.94 13.07
N ARG A 574 -15.19 5.90 14.27
CA ARG A 574 -14.34 6.95 14.82
C ARG A 574 -12.90 6.49 14.90
N VAL A 575 -11.96 7.32 14.48
CA VAL A 575 -10.54 7.00 14.69
C VAL A 575 -10.19 7.14 16.18
N VAL A 576 -9.42 6.19 16.68
CA VAL A 576 -8.80 6.24 18.01
C VAL A 576 -7.31 5.94 17.90
N GLU A 577 -6.56 6.09 19.00
CA GLU A 577 -5.14 5.75 19.01
C GLU A 577 -4.95 4.27 18.61
N GLY A 578 -4.24 4.04 17.49
CA GLY A 578 -3.94 2.70 16.97
C GLY A 578 -5.11 1.92 16.35
N GLY A 579 -6.25 2.56 16.04
CA GLY A 579 -7.39 1.83 15.47
C GLY A 579 -8.69 2.62 15.32
N PHE A 580 -9.83 1.94 15.45
CA PHE A 580 -11.17 2.52 15.28
C PHE A 580 -12.16 2.07 16.35
N GLU A 581 -13.07 2.96 16.74
CA GLU A 581 -14.32 2.60 17.42
C GLU A 581 -15.47 2.55 16.40
N ILE A 582 -16.14 1.41 16.31
CA ILE A 582 -17.32 1.20 15.47
C ILE A 582 -18.54 1.11 16.37
N GLU A 583 -19.44 2.10 16.27
CA GLU A 583 -20.75 2.07 16.93
C GLU A 583 -21.78 1.48 15.96
N TYR A 584 -22.57 0.50 16.41
CA TYR A 584 -23.70 -0.09 15.70
C TYR A 584 -25.02 0.42 16.27
N THR A 585 -26.08 0.42 15.46
CA THR A 585 -27.41 0.90 15.89
C THR A 585 -28.03 0.02 16.98
N HIS A 586 -27.76 -1.28 16.98
CA HIS A 586 -28.25 -2.27 17.95
C HIS A 586 -27.11 -3.04 18.63
N PRO A 587 -27.35 -3.66 19.81
CA PRO A 587 -26.40 -4.58 20.43
C PRO A 587 -26.08 -5.79 19.54
N VAL A 588 -24.81 -6.11 19.35
CA VAL A 588 -24.41 -7.33 18.61
C VAL A 588 -24.84 -8.60 19.35
N SER A 589 -25.13 -9.66 18.59
CA SER A 589 -25.58 -10.95 19.11
C SER A 589 -24.55 -11.61 20.03
N GLU A 590 -24.99 -12.56 20.88
CA GLU A 590 -24.05 -13.36 21.68
C GLU A 590 -23.13 -14.24 20.79
N GLU A 591 -23.59 -14.63 19.60
CA GLU A 591 -22.83 -15.45 18.65
C GLU A 591 -21.72 -14.64 18.00
N THR A 592 -22.05 -13.46 17.45
CA THR A 592 -21.06 -12.52 16.90
C THR A 592 -20.08 -12.04 17.96
N ALA A 593 -20.56 -11.76 19.19
CA ALA A 593 -19.69 -11.36 20.29
C ALA A 593 -18.65 -12.43 20.67
N ALA A 594 -18.96 -13.72 20.46
CA ALA A 594 -18.05 -14.82 20.78
C ALA A 594 -16.86 -14.93 19.80
N THR A 595 -17.01 -14.39 18.58
CA THR A 595 -15.99 -14.43 17.51
C THR A 595 -15.53 -13.04 17.10
N ILE A 596 -15.77 -12.02 17.94
CA ILE A 596 -15.64 -10.61 17.53
C ILE A 596 -14.22 -10.23 17.10
N ALA A 597 -13.18 -10.88 17.65
CA ALA A 597 -11.79 -10.66 17.27
C ALA A 597 -11.47 -11.08 15.82
N GLU A 598 -12.22 -12.04 15.28
CA GLU A 598 -12.04 -12.60 13.93
C GLU A 598 -13.10 -12.06 12.94
N ALA A 599 -14.06 -11.28 13.43
CA ALA A 599 -15.24 -10.86 12.69
C ALA A 599 -15.00 -9.67 11.74
N TYR A 600 -13.75 -9.22 11.59
CA TYR A 600 -13.40 -8.01 10.85
C TYR A 600 -12.35 -8.29 9.78
N GLN A 601 -12.53 -7.65 8.63
CA GLN A 601 -11.52 -7.59 7.58
C GLN A 601 -11.15 -6.12 7.35
N VAL A 602 -9.86 -5.86 7.19
CA VAL A 602 -9.34 -4.51 7.03
C VAL A 602 -8.34 -4.49 5.88
N GLU A 603 -8.53 -3.55 4.98
CA GLU A 603 -7.59 -3.23 3.90
C GLU A 603 -7.34 -1.72 3.90
N GLN A 604 -6.19 -1.30 3.42
CA GLN A 604 -5.93 0.12 3.16
C GLN A 604 -5.27 0.30 1.79
N TRP A 605 -5.44 1.49 1.22
CA TRP A 605 -4.73 1.94 0.02
C TRP A 605 -4.66 3.47 0.02
N ARG A 606 -3.80 4.03 -0.84
CA ARG A 606 -3.88 5.45 -1.20
C ARG A 606 -4.15 5.61 -2.68
N TYR A 607 -4.55 6.81 -3.07
CA TYR A 607 -4.82 7.12 -4.47
C TYR A 607 -3.67 7.91 -5.09
N GLN A 608 -3.30 7.55 -6.32
CA GLN A 608 -2.34 8.32 -7.12
C GLN A 608 -3.07 9.26 -8.09
N PRO A 609 -2.97 10.59 -7.92
CA PRO A 609 -3.48 11.53 -8.91
C PRO A 609 -2.73 11.42 -10.24
N THR A 610 -3.45 11.38 -11.35
CA THR A 610 -2.86 11.36 -12.70
C THR A 610 -3.51 12.41 -13.58
N GLN A 611 -2.81 12.94 -14.59
CA GLN A 611 -3.44 13.86 -15.54
C GLN A 611 -4.51 13.17 -16.42
N GLN A 612 -4.39 11.84 -16.58
CA GLN A 612 -5.40 11.02 -17.23
C GLN A 612 -6.68 10.95 -16.39
N TYR A 613 -7.77 10.48 -17.00
CA TYR A 613 -9.03 10.34 -16.29
C TYR A 613 -8.93 9.30 -15.15
N GLY A 614 -9.16 9.72 -13.91
CA GLY A 614 -9.09 8.88 -12.73
C GLY A 614 -7.64 8.62 -12.30
N GLY A 615 -7.47 7.66 -11.41
CA GLY A 615 -6.15 7.24 -10.93
C GLY A 615 -6.25 5.92 -10.19
N PRO A 616 -5.15 5.14 -10.17
CA PRO A 616 -5.15 3.83 -9.54
C PRO A 616 -5.20 3.95 -8.02
N LYS A 617 -5.74 2.90 -7.38
CA LYS A 617 -5.32 2.56 -6.02
C LYS A 617 -3.87 2.08 -6.10
N ILE A 618 -3.03 2.59 -5.21
CA ILE A 618 -1.66 2.13 -5.04
C ILE A 618 -1.46 1.71 -3.59
N ASP A 619 -0.51 0.80 -3.38
CA ASP A 619 -0.22 0.23 -2.06
C ASP A 619 -1.49 -0.31 -1.36
N GLU A 620 -2.26 -1.11 -2.10
CA GLU A 620 -3.44 -1.79 -1.56
C GLU A 620 -3.01 -3.08 -0.85
N HIS A 621 -3.26 -3.18 0.44
CA HIS A 621 -2.90 -4.36 1.23
C HIS A 621 -3.82 -4.56 2.45
N ALA A 622 -3.92 -5.81 2.90
CA ALA A 622 -4.66 -6.18 4.09
C ALA A 622 -3.89 -5.79 5.37
N LEU A 623 -4.63 -5.44 6.43
CA LEU A 623 -4.11 -5.16 7.76
C LEU A 623 -4.61 -6.19 8.77
N SER A 624 -3.80 -6.44 9.80
CA SER A 624 -4.17 -7.31 10.90
C SER A 624 -4.93 -6.54 11.98
N VAL A 625 -6.08 -7.09 12.39
CA VAL A 625 -6.79 -6.66 13.60
C VAL A 625 -6.14 -7.36 14.79
N SER A 626 -5.31 -6.64 15.54
CA SER A 626 -4.55 -7.20 16.67
C SER A 626 -5.40 -7.36 17.94
N ASN A 627 -6.51 -6.63 18.05
CA ASN A 627 -7.48 -6.76 19.14
C ASN A 627 -8.86 -6.22 18.73
N ALA A 628 -9.93 -6.77 19.31
CA ALA A 628 -11.28 -6.23 19.22
C ALA A 628 -11.98 -6.30 20.58
N GLU A 629 -12.35 -5.15 21.12
CA GLU A 629 -13.00 -5.03 22.43
C GLU A 629 -14.46 -4.60 22.29
N LEU A 630 -15.37 -5.46 22.75
CA LEU A 630 -16.79 -5.18 22.76
C LEU A 630 -17.19 -4.44 24.05
N SER A 631 -17.87 -3.30 23.90
CA SER A 631 -18.46 -2.53 25.00
C SER A 631 -19.49 -3.32 25.83
N GLU A 632 -19.74 -2.89 27.07
CA GLU A 632 -20.65 -3.58 27.99
C GLU A 632 -22.10 -3.71 27.47
N ASP A 633 -22.57 -2.73 26.70
CA ASP A 633 -23.90 -2.75 26.07
C ASP A 633 -23.91 -3.43 24.70
N ARG A 634 -22.74 -3.89 24.23
CA ARG A 634 -22.51 -4.58 22.96
C ARG A 634 -22.83 -3.74 21.71
N THR A 635 -22.91 -2.42 21.83
CA THR A 635 -23.20 -1.54 20.68
C THR A 635 -21.95 -0.97 20.03
N THR A 636 -20.84 -0.90 20.77
CA THR A 636 -19.56 -0.38 20.26
C THR A 636 -18.47 -1.45 20.30
N VAL A 637 -17.67 -1.54 19.24
CA VAL A 637 -16.46 -2.36 19.18
C VAL A 637 -15.25 -1.45 18.93
N THR A 638 -14.25 -1.56 19.80
CA THR A 638 -12.95 -0.87 19.64
C THR A 638 -11.96 -1.85 19.01
N LEU A 639 -11.50 -1.56 17.80
CA LEU A 639 -10.49 -2.32 17.08
C LEU A 639 -9.11 -1.70 17.30
N ALA A 640 -8.12 -2.53 17.57
CA ALA A 640 -6.71 -2.19 17.39
C ALA A 640 -6.22 -2.79 16.06
N ILE A 641 -5.59 -1.97 15.22
CA ILE A 641 -5.20 -2.36 13.86
C ILE A 641 -3.75 -1.95 13.66
N ASP A 642 -2.91 -2.94 13.39
CA ASP A 642 -1.48 -2.70 13.18
C ASP A 642 -1.24 -2.25 11.73
N GLY A 643 -0.37 -1.24 11.53
CA GLY A 643 0.02 -0.76 10.19
C GLY A 643 -0.83 0.36 9.59
N LEU A 644 -1.79 0.93 10.35
CA LEU A 644 -2.56 2.10 9.91
C LEU A 644 -1.66 3.28 9.57
N THR A 645 -1.83 3.83 8.36
CA THR A 645 -0.99 4.91 7.84
C THR A 645 -1.84 6.12 7.44
N PRO A 646 -1.57 7.33 7.96
CA PRO A 646 -2.24 8.55 7.50
C PRO A 646 -2.02 8.81 6.00
N GLY A 647 -3.00 9.40 5.33
CA GLY A 647 -3.05 9.60 3.88
C GLY A 647 -3.73 8.48 3.09
N TYR A 648 -4.19 7.43 3.77
CA TYR A 648 -4.83 6.25 3.17
C TYR A 648 -6.36 6.28 3.33
N VAL A 649 -7.03 5.53 2.47
CA VAL A 649 -8.40 5.05 2.70
C VAL A 649 -8.29 3.68 3.37
N VAL A 650 -9.01 3.50 4.47
CA VAL A 650 -9.13 2.23 5.19
C VAL A 650 -10.52 1.66 4.93
N HIS A 651 -10.57 0.50 4.29
CA HIS A 651 -11.80 -0.27 4.07
C HIS A 651 -11.98 -1.26 5.21
N LEU A 652 -13.01 -1.01 6.03
CA LEU A 652 -13.38 -1.83 7.17
C LEU A 652 -14.62 -2.64 6.81
N ARG A 653 -14.56 -3.96 7.03
CA ARG A 653 -15.71 -4.85 6.83
C ARG A 653 -16.06 -5.61 8.11
N SER A 654 -17.35 -5.70 8.39
CA SER A 654 -17.97 -6.64 9.34
C SER A 654 -18.80 -7.67 8.56
N PRO A 655 -18.15 -8.57 7.81
CA PRO A 655 -18.82 -9.46 6.87
C PRO A 655 -19.81 -10.40 7.55
N ARG A 656 -20.83 -10.86 6.81
CA ARG A 656 -21.82 -11.81 7.33
C ARG A 656 -21.18 -13.21 7.55
N PRO A 657 -21.59 -13.96 8.59
CA PRO A 657 -22.66 -13.65 9.53
C PRO A 657 -22.24 -12.62 10.60
N PHE A 658 -22.99 -11.51 10.66
CA PHE A 658 -22.83 -10.48 11.68
C PHE A 658 -24.23 -9.96 12.03
N THR A 659 -24.69 -10.27 13.24
CA THR A 659 -26.10 -10.11 13.62
C THR A 659 -26.28 -9.36 14.93
N ASP A 660 -27.44 -8.74 15.10
CA ASP A 660 -27.86 -8.15 16.37
C ASP A 660 -28.46 -9.20 17.32
N GLU A 661 -28.83 -8.77 18.54
CA GLU A 661 -29.41 -9.64 19.55
C GLU A 661 -30.75 -10.32 19.17
N ASP A 662 -31.46 -9.79 18.17
CA ASP A 662 -32.70 -10.36 17.62
C ASP A 662 -32.46 -11.22 16.37
N GLY A 663 -31.21 -11.31 15.90
CA GLY A 663 -30.77 -12.10 14.75
C GLY A 663 -30.92 -11.41 13.40
N GLN A 664 -31.12 -10.09 13.38
CA GLN A 664 -31.11 -9.29 12.16
C GLN A 664 -29.67 -9.16 11.65
N GLU A 665 -29.48 -9.33 10.34
CA GLU A 665 -28.18 -9.13 9.69
C GLU A 665 -27.90 -7.63 9.49
N LEU A 666 -26.62 -7.25 9.50
CA LEU A 666 -26.19 -5.90 9.15
C LEU A 666 -26.73 -5.48 7.78
N TRP A 667 -27.37 -4.31 7.74
CA TRP A 667 -27.86 -3.69 6.51
C TRP A 667 -26.71 -3.37 5.55
N ASN A 668 -25.66 -2.75 6.07
CA ASN A 668 -24.41 -2.48 5.38
C ASN A 668 -23.25 -2.96 6.26
N THR A 669 -22.35 -3.74 5.67
CA THR A 669 -21.21 -4.34 6.37
C THR A 669 -19.90 -3.61 6.13
N GLU A 670 -19.88 -2.61 5.24
CA GLU A 670 -18.64 -2.01 4.72
C GLU A 670 -18.58 -0.51 5.05
N ALA A 671 -17.39 -0.02 5.42
CA ALA A 671 -17.11 1.38 5.63
C ALA A 671 -15.78 1.75 4.96
N TRP A 672 -15.77 2.85 4.21
CA TRP A 672 -14.54 3.40 3.63
C TRP A 672 -14.16 4.66 4.40
N TYR A 673 -13.21 4.53 5.32
CA TYR A 673 -12.72 5.61 6.17
C TYR A 673 -11.55 6.33 5.49
N THR A 674 -11.60 7.65 5.36
CA THR A 674 -10.45 8.45 4.91
C THR A 674 -9.62 8.86 6.11
N LEU A 675 -8.40 8.34 6.23
CA LEU A 675 -7.53 8.55 7.38
C LEU A 675 -6.52 9.67 7.09
N ASN A 676 -6.87 10.93 7.33
CA ASN A 676 -5.96 12.06 7.13
C ASN A 676 -4.97 12.23 8.31
N SER A 677 -5.44 12.02 9.53
CA SER A 677 -4.66 12.01 10.77
C SER A 677 -5.06 10.83 11.64
N LEU A 678 -4.07 10.23 12.30
CA LEU A 678 -4.23 9.14 13.26
C LEU A 678 -3.75 9.64 14.65
N PRO A 679 -4.64 9.73 15.66
CA PRO A 679 -4.26 10.16 16.99
C PRO A 679 -3.10 9.32 17.57
N GLY A 680 -2.09 10.01 18.11
CA GLY A 680 -0.90 9.34 18.68
C GLY A 680 0.09 8.80 17.64
N TYR A 681 -0.20 8.92 16.34
CA TYR A 681 0.72 8.52 15.29
C TYR A 681 1.99 9.37 15.33
N VAL A 682 3.12 8.67 15.38
CA VAL A 682 4.43 9.25 15.15
C VAL A 682 4.90 8.68 13.83
N PRO A 683 5.03 9.48 12.76
CA PRO A 683 5.56 8.97 11.50
C PRO A 683 6.91 8.32 11.75
N PRO A 684 7.22 7.20 11.07
CA PRO A 684 8.56 6.64 11.11
C PRO A 684 9.55 7.74 10.70
N PRO A 685 10.78 7.72 11.25
CA PRO A 685 11.83 8.61 10.78
C PRO A 685 11.93 8.54 9.25
N ASP A 686 12.07 9.68 8.58
CA ASP A 686 12.48 9.65 7.17
C ASP A 686 13.93 9.18 7.14
N ASP A 687 14.12 7.89 6.89
CA ASP A 687 15.42 7.24 6.80
C ASP A 687 16.13 7.54 5.46
N GLY A 688 15.55 8.45 4.65
CA GLY A 688 16.03 8.77 3.32
C GLY A 688 15.91 7.58 2.39
N TYR A 689 14.84 6.79 2.50
CA TYR A 689 14.61 5.57 1.73
C TYR A 689 13.23 5.62 1.09
N TYR A 690 13.17 5.50 -0.24
CA TYR A 690 11.98 5.78 -1.02
C TYR A 690 11.76 4.69 -2.07
N GLU A 691 10.66 3.94 -1.94
CA GLU A 691 10.27 2.91 -2.90
C GLU A 691 9.84 3.52 -4.24
N ALA A 692 10.29 2.94 -5.35
CA ALA A 692 10.05 3.48 -6.69
C ALA A 692 8.60 3.27 -7.16
N GLU A 693 7.93 2.23 -6.67
CA GLU A 693 6.51 2.00 -6.89
C GLU A 693 5.61 2.98 -6.13
N GLU A 694 6.14 3.61 -5.08
CA GLU A 694 5.44 4.62 -4.28
C GLU A 694 5.60 6.05 -4.82
N ALA A 695 6.62 6.26 -5.65
CA ALA A 695 6.91 7.53 -6.29
C ALA A 695 5.85 7.91 -7.35
N LEU A 696 5.76 9.20 -7.69
CA LEU A 696 4.84 9.66 -8.73
C LEU A 696 5.18 9.01 -10.07
N THR A 697 4.22 8.29 -10.64
CA THR A 697 4.32 7.61 -11.93
C THR A 697 4.28 8.63 -13.06
N LEU A 698 5.31 8.64 -13.91
CA LEU A 698 5.38 9.53 -15.08
C LEU A 698 5.19 8.73 -16.37
N GLY A 699 4.50 9.34 -17.34
CA GLY A 699 4.30 8.78 -18.69
C GLY A 699 3.73 7.36 -18.69
N GLY A 700 4.17 6.53 -19.64
CA GLY A 700 3.72 5.13 -19.78
C GLY A 700 4.49 4.11 -18.92
N SER A 701 5.15 4.55 -17.84
CA SER A 701 5.82 3.62 -16.93
C SER A 701 4.81 2.90 -16.03
N THR A 702 5.17 1.71 -15.52
CA THR A 702 4.26 0.86 -14.74
C THR A 702 4.94 0.38 -13.45
N VAL A 703 4.17 -0.15 -12.51
CA VAL A 703 4.70 -0.97 -11.40
C VAL A 703 4.64 -2.44 -11.82
N ALA A 704 5.67 -3.21 -11.50
CA ALA A 704 5.76 -4.63 -11.78
C ALA A 704 6.39 -5.39 -10.61
N ALA A 705 6.15 -6.69 -10.53
CA ALA A 705 6.65 -7.59 -9.48
C ALA A 705 7.07 -8.95 -10.07
N ASP A 706 7.24 -9.05 -11.39
CA ASP A 706 7.49 -10.28 -12.14
C ASP A 706 8.97 -10.73 -12.12
N HIS A 707 9.82 -10.03 -11.38
CA HIS A 707 11.23 -10.36 -11.18
C HIS A 707 11.50 -10.58 -9.70
N SER A 708 12.45 -11.45 -9.35
CA SER A 708 12.78 -11.69 -7.94
C SER A 708 13.54 -10.52 -7.31
N ASN A 709 13.60 -10.50 -5.98
CA ASN A 709 14.60 -9.77 -5.19
C ASN A 709 14.46 -8.24 -5.21
N TYR A 710 13.24 -7.72 -5.36
CA TYR A 710 12.94 -6.29 -5.19
C TYR A 710 12.68 -5.93 -3.71
N SER A 711 12.64 -4.63 -3.43
CA SER A 711 12.19 -4.04 -2.16
C SER A 711 10.70 -3.71 -2.25
N GLY A 712 10.01 -3.64 -1.12
CA GLY A 712 8.59 -3.26 -1.08
C GLY A 712 7.68 -4.29 -1.75
N ILE A 713 6.75 -3.80 -2.57
CA ILE A 713 5.69 -4.60 -3.24
C ILE A 713 5.92 -4.68 -4.76
N GLY A 714 7.04 -4.15 -5.25
CA GLY A 714 7.39 -4.24 -6.65
C GLY A 714 8.54 -3.31 -7.03
N PHE A 715 8.51 -2.85 -8.28
CA PHE A 715 9.48 -1.93 -8.82
C PHE A 715 8.89 -1.15 -10.00
N ALA A 716 9.51 -0.03 -10.35
CA ALA A 716 9.16 0.74 -11.53
C ALA A 716 9.73 0.11 -12.81
N ALA A 717 8.87 -0.10 -13.81
CA ALA A 717 9.20 -0.70 -15.11
C ALA A 717 8.67 0.15 -16.29
N ASN A 718 8.90 -0.33 -17.52
CA ASN A 718 8.41 0.28 -18.77
C ASN A 718 8.86 1.74 -19.02
N ILE A 719 10.08 2.08 -18.57
CA ILE A 719 10.69 3.41 -18.74
C ILE A 719 11.34 3.51 -20.13
N GLN A 720 10.51 3.52 -21.19
CA GLN A 720 10.97 3.39 -22.59
C GLN A 720 10.34 4.39 -23.57
N ALA A 721 9.41 5.23 -23.11
CA ALA A 721 8.74 6.24 -23.92
C ALA A 721 8.99 7.65 -23.37
N ALA A 722 8.97 8.67 -24.23
CA ALA A 722 9.21 10.07 -23.83
C ALA A 722 8.35 10.47 -22.62
N GLY A 723 9.00 10.92 -21.54
CA GLY A 723 8.36 11.30 -20.28
C GLY A 723 7.92 10.13 -19.38
N SER A 724 8.20 8.87 -19.74
CA SER A 724 7.99 7.74 -18.82
C SER A 724 9.08 7.71 -17.75
N GLY A 725 8.73 7.49 -16.48
CA GLY A 725 9.68 7.55 -15.38
C GLY A 725 9.06 7.59 -13.98
N ARG A 726 9.86 8.01 -13.00
CA ARG A 726 9.45 8.22 -11.60
C ARG A 726 9.90 9.57 -11.08
N GLN A 727 9.05 10.22 -10.30
CA GLN A 727 9.40 11.42 -9.53
C GLN A 727 9.23 11.13 -8.04
N PHE A 728 10.35 11.14 -7.33
CA PHE A 728 10.46 10.95 -5.89
C PHE A 728 10.30 12.30 -5.20
N GLU A 729 9.47 12.35 -4.17
CA GLU A 729 9.44 13.45 -3.20
C GLU A 729 10.35 13.08 -2.03
N VAL A 730 11.41 13.85 -1.81
CA VAL A 730 12.42 13.55 -0.79
C VAL A 730 12.61 14.73 0.14
N THR A 731 12.91 14.48 1.41
CA THR A 731 13.11 15.55 2.39
C THR A 731 14.51 15.49 2.96
N VAL A 732 15.18 16.65 3.07
CA VAL A 732 16.46 16.75 3.79
C VAL A 732 16.43 17.90 4.80
N ASP A 733 17.02 17.69 5.98
CA ASP A 733 16.98 18.69 7.06
C ASP A 733 17.74 19.98 6.75
N GLU A 734 18.84 19.87 5.99
CA GLU A 734 19.71 20.98 5.64
C GLU A 734 19.96 21.02 4.14
N ALA A 735 20.12 22.22 3.57
CA ALA A 735 20.52 22.33 2.18
C ALA A 735 21.99 21.88 2.04
N GLY A 736 22.28 21.01 1.07
CA GLY A 736 23.60 20.40 0.97
C GLY A 736 23.78 19.52 -0.25
N THR A 737 24.96 18.93 -0.38
CA THR A 737 25.24 17.89 -1.36
C THR A 737 25.13 16.54 -0.67
N TYR A 738 24.25 15.68 -1.18
CA TYR A 738 23.97 14.37 -0.62
C TYR A 738 24.31 13.28 -1.64
N PRO A 739 24.94 12.17 -1.22
CA PRO A 739 24.98 10.97 -2.05
C PRO A 739 23.55 10.43 -2.20
N VAL A 740 23.10 10.29 -3.45
CA VAL A 740 21.80 9.70 -3.78
C VAL A 740 22.06 8.38 -4.50
N ASN A 741 21.50 7.30 -3.96
CA ASN A 741 21.65 5.93 -4.44
C ASN A 741 20.36 5.49 -5.13
N LEU A 742 20.49 4.86 -6.28
CA LEU A 742 19.40 4.25 -7.01
C LEU A 742 19.67 2.74 -7.11
N ARG A 743 18.77 1.91 -6.58
CA ARG A 743 18.76 0.47 -6.85
C ARG A 743 18.04 0.22 -8.16
N TYR A 744 18.68 -0.51 -9.06
CA TYR A 744 18.18 -0.70 -10.42
C TYR A 744 18.54 -2.07 -10.98
N ALA A 745 17.74 -2.52 -11.96
CA ALA A 745 18.06 -3.66 -12.82
C ALA A 745 18.18 -3.22 -14.28
N ASN A 746 19.23 -3.71 -14.95
CA ASN A 746 19.54 -3.42 -16.35
C ASN A 746 19.96 -4.70 -17.10
N GLY A 747 18.93 -5.45 -17.52
CA GLY A 747 19.09 -6.66 -18.32
C GLY A 747 19.29 -6.41 -19.82
N ILE A 748 19.45 -7.51 -20.58
CA ILE A 748 19.83 -7.47 -22.00
C ILE A 748 18.77 -6.83 -22.92
N HIS A 749 17.48 -7.09 -22.67
CA HIS A 749 16.39 -6.60 -23.51
C HIS A 749 16.22 -5.06 -23.42
N PRO A 750 15.79 -4.35 -24.48
CA PRO A 750 15.48 -4.80 -25.84
C PRO A 750 16.70 -4.94 -26.74
N TYR A 751 17.91 -4.79 -26.20
CA TYR A 751 19.13 -4.78 -26.99
C TYR A 751 19.66 -6.20 -27.25
N PRO A 752 20.44 -6.39 -28.34
CA PRO A 752 21.02 -7.70 -28.63
C PRO A 752 22.25 -8.03 -27.78
N GLU A 753 22.72 -7.11 -26.94
CA GLU A 753 23.90 -7.25 -26.09
C GLU A 753 23.76 -6.50 -24.76
N LEU A 754 24.40 -7.01 -23.72
CA LEU A 754 24.52 -6.33 -22.42
C LEU A 754 25.29 -5.03 -22.57
N ARG A 755 24.73 -3.94 -22.02
CA ARG A 755 25.31 -2.60 -22.12
C ARG A 755 24.80 -1.69 -21.02
N SER A 756 25.55 -0.63 -20.74
CA SER A 756 25.05 0.49 -19.96
C SER A 756 23.92 1.22 -20.72
N LYS A 757 22.94 1.71 -19.96
CA LYS A 757 21.79 2.47 -20.47
C LYS A 757 21.69 3.80 -19.71
N ASN A 758 21.26 4.85 -20.38
CA ASN A 758 21.06 6.17 -19.77
C ASN A 758 19.59 6.46 -19.51
N VAL A 759 19.33 7.24 -18.46
CA VAL A 759 18.06 7.91 -18.14
C VAL A 759 18.33 9.36 -17.78
N SER A 760 17.40 10.26 -18.03
CA SER A 760 17.52 11.68 -17.70
C SER A 760 17.14 11.96 -16.26
N LEU A 761 17.88 12.86 -15.61
CA LEU A 761 17.74 13.20 -14.20
C LEU A 761 17.38 14.68 -14.04
N TYR A 762 16.35 14.96 -13.25
CA TYR A 762 15.98 16.30 -12.84
C TYR A 762 15.93 16.42 -11.31
N VAL A 763 16.29 17.59 -10.78
CA VAL A 763 16.11 17.92 -9.36
C VAL A 763 15.36 19.25 -9.26
N ASN A 764 14.23 19.27 -8.54
CA ASN A 764 13.37 20.46 -8.42
C ASN A 764 12.98 21.07 -9.78
N GLY A 765 12.79 20.20 -10.79
CA GLY A 765 12.49 20.58 -12.18
C GLY A 765 13.69 21.07 -13.01
N GLU A 766 14.89 21.16 -12.43
CA GLU A 766 16.13 21.48 -13.18
C GLU A 766 16.73 20.22 -13.82
N ASP A 767 16.98 20.27 -15.14
CA ASP A 767 17.63 19.21 -15.92
C ASP A 767 19.13 19.12 -15.60
N LEU A 768 19.54 17.99 -14.99
CA LEU A 768 20.94 17.68 -14.66
C LEU A 768 21.61 16.72 -15.67
N GLY A 769 20.93 16.42 -16.78
CA GLY A 769 21.36 15.53 -17.84
C GLY A 769 21.25 14.04 -17.51
N GLN A 770 21.95 13.21 -18.28
CA GLN A 770 21.85 11.76 -18.20
C GLN A 770 22.58 11.16 -16.99
N TRP A 771 21.97 10.14 -16.38
CA TRP A 771 22.57 9.20 -15.45
C TRP A 771 22.79 7.86 -16.15
N THR A 772 24.06 7.44 -16.27
CA THR A 772 24.43 6.15 -16.84
C THR A 772 24.31 5.03 -15.81
N LEU A 773 23.53 4.01 -16.14
CA LEU A 773 23.34 2.80 -15.36
C LEU A 773 24.08 1.62 -16.03
N PRO A 774 25.13 1.06 -15.42
CA PRO A 774 25.81 -0.16 -15.87
C PRO A 774 24.87 -1.36 -16.09
N THR A 775 25.34 -2.42 -16.74
CA THR A 775 24.52 -3.64 -16.89
C THR A 775 24.59 -4.48 -15.63
N THR A 776 23.46 -5.03 -15.21
CA THR A 776 23.35 -6.00 -14.09
C THR A 776 23.41 -7.45 -14.58
N GLY A 777 23.56 -7.67 -15.89
CA GLY A 777 23.61 -9.01 -16.50
C GLY A 777 22.23 -9.58 -16.83
N ASP A 778 21.30 -9.58 -15.89
CA ASP A 778 19.90 -9.98 -16.09
C ASP A 778 18.92 -9.06 -15.35
N TRP A 779 17.63 -9.40 -15.42
CA TRP A 779 16.55 -8.60 -14.81
C TRP A 779 16.20 -9.00 -13.37
N LYS A 780 16.80 -10.08 -12.86
CA LYS A 780 16.59 -10.59 -11.50
C LYS A 780 17.75 -10.23 -10.54
N THR A 781 18.75 -9.53 -11.08
CA THR A 781 19.93 -9.06 -10.38
C THR A 781 19.87 -7.55 -10.30
N TRP A 782 20.01 -7.03 -9.08
CA TRP A 782 19.88 -5.62 -8.75
C TRP A 782 21.22 -5.06 -8.28
N GLU A 783 21.51 -3.81 -8.66
CA GLU A 783 22.74 -3.12 -8.30
C GLU A 783 22.43 -1.69 -7.83
N TRP A 784 23.35 -1.10 -7.07
CA TRP A 784 23.26 0.31 -6.65
C TRP A 784 24.09 1.21 -7.57
N ALA A 785 23.51 2.35 -7.97
CA ALA A 785 24.21 3.45 -8.62
C ALA A 785 24.12 4.70 -7.75
N THR A 786 25.26 5.34 -7.45
CA THR A 786 25.32 6.54 -6.60
C THR A 786 25.70 7.78 -7.40
N LYS A 787 25.06 8.91 -7.09
CA LYS A 787 25.38 10.24 -7.63
C LYS A 787 25.18 11.31 -6.56
N ASP A 788 26.15 12.21 -6.42
CA ASP A 788 26.05 13.36 -5.50
C ASP A 788 25.12 14.43 -6.10
N LEU A 789 24.02 14.76 -5.41
CA LEU A 789 23.04 15.77 -5.82
C LEU A 789 22.99 16.94 -4.83
N GLU A 790 22.81 18.16 -5.35
CA GLU A 790 22.52 19.33 -4.50
C GLU A 790 21.02 19.38 -4.19
N LEU A 791 20.66 19.36 -2.90
CA LEU A 791 19.29 19.39 -2.40
C LEU A 791 19.08 20.61 -1.49
N GLU A 792 17.87 21.16 -1.52
CA GLU A 792 17.43 22.26 -0.66
C GLU A 792 16.91 21.73 0.69
N ALA A 793 16.96 22.54 1.75
CA ALA A 793 16.36 22.15 3.02
C ALA A 793 14.83 22.03 2.90
N GLY A 794 14.27 20.93 3.40
CA GLY A 794 12.86 20.58 3.25
C GLY A 794 12.61 19.64 2.06
N ALA A 795 11.42 19.72 1.49
CA ALA A 795 11.00 18.88 0.38
C ALA A 795 11.72 19.24 -0.93
N ASN A 796 12.13 18.22 -1.67
CA ASN A 796 12.72 18.28 -3.00
C ASN A 796 12.03 17.25 -3.90
N THR A 797 12.10 17.46 -5.21
CA THR A 797 11.73 16.43 -6.19
C THR A 797 12.96 15.91 -6.91
N ILE A 798 13.10 14.58 -7.02
CA ILE A 798 14.11 13.92 -7.85
C ILE A 798 13.37 13.14 -8.93
N THR A 799 13.57 13.48 -10.19
CA THR A 799 12.89 12.82 -11.32
C THR A 799 13.89 12.03 -12.16
N LEU A 800 13.60 10.76 -12.37
CA LEU A 800 14.30 9.87 -13.30
C LEU A 800 13.35 9.47 -14.41
N GLN A 801 13.62 9.87 -15.65
CA GLN A 801 12.72 9.59 -16.76
C GLN A 801 13.47 9.30 -18.06
N TYR A 802 12.77 8.70 -19.01
CA TYR A 802 13.22 8.60 -20.39
C TYR A 802 12.93 9.89 -21.14
N ASP A 803 13.97 10.50 -21.69
CA ASP A 803 13.88 11.59 -22.67
C ASP A 803 14.45 11.19 -24.03
N GLU A 804 14.13 11.99 -25.07
CA GLU A 804 14.65 11.75 -26.42
C GLU A 804 16.19 11.80 -26.43
N GLY A 805 16.82 10.64 -26.65
CA GLY A 805 18.28 10.49 -26.63
C GLY A 805 18.78 9.51 -25.56
N ASP A 806 17.90 9.11 -24.64
CA ASP A 806 18.17 8.05 -23.68
C ASP A 806 18.08 6.66 -24.32
N GLU A 807 18.79 5.71 -23.73
CA GLU A 807 18.54 4.29 -24.01
C GLU A 807 17.27 3.80 -23.30
N GLY A 808 16.98 4.27 -22.09
CA GLY A 808 15.81 3.84 -21.31
C GLY A 808 15.84 2.35 -20.97
N ASN A 809 14.65 1.76 -20.83
CA ASN A 809 14.38 0.36 -20.53
C ASN A 809 15.28 -0.19 -19.41
N VAL A 810 15.07 0.35 -18.22
CA VAL A 810 15.69 -0.01 -16.94
C VAL A 810 14.58 -0.09 -15.89
N ASN A 811 14.78 -0.91 -14.86
CA ASN A 811 13.85 -0.97 -13.74
C ASN A 811 14.45 -0.23 -12.54
N PHE A 812 13.63 0.54 -11.83
CA PHE A 812 14.03 1.21 -10.59
C PHE A 812 13.30 0.57 -9.42
N ASP A 813 14.02 0.28 -8.36
CA ASP A 813 13.48 -0.36 -7.16
C ASP A 813 13.41 0.65 -6.02
N VAL A 814 14.55 1.20 -5.63
CA VAL A 814 14.66 2.10 -4.49
C VAL A 814 15.48 3.32 -4.85
N LEU A 815 15.10 4.49 -4.34
CA LEU A 815 15.97 5.65 -4.22
C LEU A 815 16.29 5.90 -2.74
N SER A 816 17.56 6.05 -2.39
CA SER A 816 17.95 6.40 -1.02
C SER A 816 18.98 7.53 -0.95
N ILE A 817 18.99 8.25 0.16
CA ILE A 817 19.81 9.43 0.41
C ILE A 817 20.74 9.12 1.59
N GLY A 818 22.05 9.23 1.36
CA GLY A 818 23.06 9.00 2.39
C GLY A 818 24.14 8.00 1.99
N GLU A 819 25.10 7.80 2.89
CA GLU A 819 26.26 6.91 2.66
C GLU A 819 25.87 5.43 2.66
N ASN A 820 24.80 5.07 3.37
CA ASN A 820 24.29 3.71 3.41
C ASN A 820 23.05 3.60 2.51
N PRO A 821 23.10 2.84 1.41
CA PRO A 821 21.97 2.76 0.50
C PRO A 821 20.82 1.86 1.00
N ASP A 822 21.10 0.90 1.87
CA ASP A 822 20.12 -0.06 2.43
C ASP A 822 19.77 0.32 3.88
N ILE A 823 18.47 0.41 4.20
CA ILE A 823 17.99 0.70 5.57
C ILE A 823 18.21 -0.45 6.54
N CYS A 824 18.33 -1.68 6.03
CA CYS A 824 18.52 -2.87 6.84
C CYS A 824 20.02 -3.13 7.05
N THR A 825 20.39 -3.39 8.30
CA THR A 825 21.72 -3.90 8.64
C THR A 825 21.66 -5.43 8.74
N PRO A 826 22.69 -6.17 8.28
CA PRO A 826 22.73 -7.63 8.41
C PRO A 826 22.45 -8.09 9.85
N ALA A 827 21.46 -8.95 10.02
CA ALA A 827 21.19 -9.61 11.29
C ALA A 827 22.32 -10.60 11.62
N GLU A 828 22.82 -10.54 12.85
CA GLU A 828 23.82 -11.50 13.34
C GLU A 828 23.17 -12.87 13.54
N PRO A 829 23.67 -13.95 12.92
CA PRO A 829 23.10 -15.28 13.08
C PRO A 829 23.34 -15.84 14.49
N GLU A 830 22.50 -16.78 14.90
CA GLU A 830 22.66 -17.50 16.16
C GLU A 830 23.94 -18.35 16.19
N ASP A 831 24.42 -18.69 17.38
CA ASP A 831 25.66 -19.46 17.55
C ASP A 831 25.64 -20.80 16.78
N GLY A 832 26.52 -20.90 15.78
CA GLY A 832 26.66 -22.06 14.91
C GLY A 832 25.65 -22.12 13.76
N TYR A 833 24.83 -21.09 13.57
CA TYR A 833 24.01 -20.88 12.38
C TYR A 833 24.70 -19.98 11.36
N THR A 834 24.32 -20.13 10.10
CA THR A 834 24.66 -19.24 8.99
C THR A 834 23.37 -18.62 8.47
N ALA A 835 23.33 -17.30 8.35
CA ALA A 835 22.18 -16.61 7.77
C ALA A 835 22.06 -16.94 6.27
N LEU A 836 20.89 -17.41 5.85
CA LEU A 836 20.51 -17.51 4.44
C LEU A 836 19.84 -16.23 3.97
N PHE A 837 19.09 -15.56 4.86
CA PHE A 837 18.57 -14.22 4.68
C PHE A 837 18.72 -13.45 6.00
N ASP A 838 19.46 -12.34 5.94
CA ASP A 838 19.85 -11.52 7.10
C ASP A 838 19.07 -10.20 7.21
N GLY A 839 17.99 -10.06 6.43
CA GLY A 839 17.18 -8.84 6.35
C GLY A 839 17.59 -7.87 5.24
N THR A 840 18.81 -7.98 4.71
CA THR A 840 19.32 -7.02 3.70
C THR A 840 18.92 -7.38 2.27
N LEU A 841 18.85 -6.36 1.40
CA LEU A 841 18.67 -6.59 -0.04
C LEU A 841 19.86 -7.31 -0.67
N ALA A 842 21.04 -7.24 -0.05
CA ALA A 842 22.23 -7.97 -0.50
C ALA A 842 22.06 -9.48 -0.33
N SER A 843 21.69 -9.96 0.86
CA SER A 843 21.48 -11.39 1.09
C SER A 843 20.33 -11.97 0.26
N LEU A 844 19.27 -11.18 0.03
CA LEU A 844 18.19 -11.55 -0.89
C LEU A 844 18.69 -11.70 -2.35
N ASN A 845 19.45 -10.72 -2.83
CA ASN A 845 19.94 -10.68 -4.22
C ASN A 845 20.96 -11.79 -4.52
N ASP A 846 21.82 -12.13 -3.56
CA ASP A 846 22.91 -13.07 -3.77
C ASP A 846 22.44 -14.54 -3.77
N GLY A 847 21.52 -14.90 -2.86
CA GLY A 847 21.21 -16.31 -2.59
C GLY A 847 19.86 -16.84 -3.06
N TRP A 848 18.89 -15.98 -3.37
CA TRP A 848 17.48 -16.41 -3.53
C TRP A 848 16.94 -16.18 -4.93
N ARG A 849 16.11 -17.10 -5.44
CA ARG A 849 15.45 -16.96 -6.75
C ARG A 849 14.00 -17.45 -6.70
N MET A 850 13.14 -16.81 -7.49
CA MET A 850 11.77 -17.26 -7.69
C MET A 850 11.65 -18.33 -8.78
N ALA A 851 10.84 -19.35 -8.49
CA ALA A 851 10.21 -20.25 -9.45
C ALA A 851 8.68 -20.04 -9.42
N GLY A 852 8.03 -19.98 -10.58
CA GLY A 852 6.59 -19.68 -10.70
C GLY A 852 6.26 -18.18 -10.78
N PRO A 853 4.97 -17.85 -10.99
CA PRO A 853 4.47 -16.47 -11.15
C PRO A 853 4.33 -15.65 -9.85
N GLY A 854 4.50 -16.25 -8.66
CA GLY A 854 4.53 -15.50 -7.40
C GLY A 854 5.75 -14.59 -7.22
N GLY A 855 5.68 -13.67 -6.26
CA GLY A 855 6.76 -12.75 -5.87
C GLY A 855 7.06 -12.78 -4.37
N PHE A 856 8.23 -12.22 -4.02
CA PHE A 856 8.65 -11.89 -2.65
C PHE A 856 9.45 -10.60 -2.68
N GLY A 857 9.04 -9.62 -1.85
CA GLY A 857 9.71 -8.33 -1.70
C GLY A 857 10.18 -8.07 -0.26
N ARG A 858 11.33 -7.41 -0.09
CA ARG A 858 11.86 -7.03 1.24
C ARG A 858 11.16 -5.77 1.75
N GLN A 859 10.54 -5.84 2.92
CA GLN A 859 9.81 -4.72 3.54
C GLN A 859 10.72 -3.85 4.43
N ASP A 860 10.25 -2.68 4.83
CA ASP A 860 11.02 -1.74 5.67
C ASP A 860 11.35 -2.28 7.08
N ASP A 861 10.59 -3.26 7.57
CA ASP A 861 10.89 -3.98 8.82
C ASP A 861 11.93 -5.11 8.65
N CYS A 862 12.61 -5.14 7.49
CA CYS A 862 13.62 -6.12 7.10
C CYS A 862 13.11 -7.57 6.94
N SER A 863 11.78 -7.75 6.83
CA SER A 863 11.18 -9.06 6.51
C SER A 863 10.95 -9.25 5.01
N LEU A 864 10.75 -10.49 4.58
CA LEU A 864 10.28 -10.85 3.24
C LEU A 864 8.78 -11.06 3.29
N ARG A 865 8.05 -10.44 2.35
CA ARG A 865 6.61 -10.61 2.19
C ARG A 865 6.32 -11.34 0.88
N GLY A 866 5.55 -12.42 0.93
CA GLY A 866 5.04 -13.10 -0.27
C GLY A 866 3.84 -12.36 -0.87
N GLU A 867 3.75 -12.32 -2.20
CA GLU A 867 2.63 -11.69 -2.91
C GLU A 867 2.41 -12.26 -4.33
N GLY A 868 1.21 -12.14 -4.88
CA GLY A 868 0.91 -12.62 -6.24
C GLY A 868 0.50 -14.09 -6.29
N GLY A 869 0.78 -14.78 -7.40
CA GLY A 869 0.31 -16.16 -7.64
C GLY A 869 1.19 -17.25 -7.03
N MET A 870 0.88 -18.52 -7.33
CA MET A 870 1.66 -19.67 -6.87
C MET A 870 3.15 -19.52 -7.21
N GLY A 871 4.04 -19.70 -6.24
CA GLY A 871 5.47 -19.52 -6.42
C GLY A 871 6.31 -20.19 -5.32
N LEU A 872 7.61 -20.24 -5.57
CA LEU A 872 8.61 -20.78 -4.65
C LEU A 872 9.84 -19.86 -4.67
N LEU A 873 10.11 -19.19 -3.55
CA LEU A 873 11.38 -18.51 -3.32
C LEU A 873 12.36 -19.52 -2.74
N TRP A 874 13.40 -19.89 -3.48
CA TRP A 874 14.33 -20.93 -3.05
C TRP A 874 15.78 -20.44 -3.03
N TYR A 875 16.55 -21.00 -2.11
CA TYR A 875 17.96 -20.66 -1.92
C TYR A 875 18.83 -21.45 -2.92
N THR A 876 19.60 -20.77 -3.76
CA THR A 876 20.24 -21.37 -4.94
C THR A 876 21.70 -21.76 -4.75
N GLU A 877 22.38 -21.24 -3.72
CA GLU A 877 23.84 -21.36 -3.61
C GLU A 877 24.30 -22.79 -3.26
N GLN A 878 23.47 -23.58 -2.56
CA GLN A 878 23.83 -24.95 -2.18
C GLN A 878 22.63 -25.86 -1.94
N GLN A 879 22.88 -27.17 -1.97
CA GLN A 879 21.99 -28.19 -1.43
C GLN A 879 22.39 -28.51 0.02
N PHE A 880 21.42 -28.93 0.81
CA PHE A 880 21.56 -29.24 2.22
C PHE A 880 21.33 -30.73 2.48
N GLU A 881 22.13 -31.33 3.36
CA GLU A 881 22.06 -32.75 3.76
C GLU A 881 21.36 -32.89 5.13
N GLU A 882 22.12 -33.06 6.24
CA GLU A 882 21.56 -33.03 7.59
C GLU A 882 21.68 -31.62 8.18
N TYR A 883 20.57 -30.98 8.53
CA TYR A 883 20.56 -29.59 8.98
C TYR A 883 19.41 -29.25 9.93
N SER A 884 19.55 -28.14 10.64
CA SER A 884 18.46 -27.41 11.30
C SER A 884 18.27 -26.10 10.54
N LEU A 885 17.06 -25.86 10.04
CA LEU A 885 16.61 -24.62 9.43
C LEU A 885 15.74 -23.88 10.45
N THR A 886 16.17 -22.69 10.84
CA THR A 886 15.39 -21.79 11.69
C THR A 886 14.90 -20.60 10.88
N LEU A 887 13.67 -20.15 11.17
CA LEU A 887 13.06 -18.96 10.58
C LEU A 887 11.87 -18.51 11.40
N ASP A 888 11.58 -17.21 11.31
CA ASP A 888 10.35 -16.62 11.80
C ASP A 888 9.37 -16.41 10.65
N TRP A 889 8.08 -16.62 10.91
CA TRP A 889 6.98 -16.36 9.99
C TRP A 889 5.79 -15.66 10.65
N LYS A 890 5.01 -14.91 9.88
CA LYS A 890 3.81 -14.19 10.36
C LYS A 890 2.72 -14.17 9.27
N LEU A 891 1.48 -14.44 9.68
CA LEU A 891 0.28 -14.31 8.85
C LEU A 891 -0.43 -12.98 9.13
N VAL A 892 -1.06 -12.38 8.11
CA VAL A 892 -1.85 -11.14 8.25
C VAL A 892 -3.32 -11.43 8.54
N LYS A 893 -3.85 -12.47 7.91
CA LYS A 893 -5.18 -13.05 8.08
C LYS A 893 -5.03 -14.58 7.99
N ASP A 894 -6.14 -15.31 7.91
CA ASP A 894 -6.12 -16.77 7.67
C ASP A 894 -5.66 -17.09 6.24
N ASP A 895 -4.35 -16.98 6.02
CA ASP A 895 -3.67 -17.21 4.75
C ASP A 895 -2.87 -18.52 4.79
N ASN A 896 -2.63 -19.08 3.60
CA ASN A 896 -1.89 -20.32 3.42
C ASN A 896 -0.45 -20.05 2.96
N GLY A 897 0.49 -20.83 3.48
CA GLY A 897 1.86 -20.87 3.00
C GLY A 897 2.61 -22.08 3.54
N GLY A 898 3.91 -22.13 3.30
CA GLY A 898 4.70 -23.27 3.74
C GLY A 898 6.19 -23.14 3.49
N VAL A 899 6.95 -23.99 4.18
CA VAL A 899 8.40 -24.12 4.03
C VAL A 899 8.70 -25.46 3.36
N PHE A 900 9.30 -25.43 2.17
CA PHE A 900 9.71 -26.61 1.44
C PHE A 900 11.12 -27.03 1.81
N VAL A 901 11.31 -28.34 2.00
CA VAL A 901 12.61 -28.97 2.29
C VAL A 901 12.84 -30.21 1.42
N GLY A 902 14.10 -30.45 1.04
CA GLY A 902 14.52 -31.71 0.43
C GLY A 902 14.02 -31.95 -1.01
N PHE A 903 13.81 -30.87 -1.78
CA PHE A 903 13.48 -30.97 -3.20
C PHE A 903 14.72 -30.79 -4.10
N PRO A 904 14.74 -31.33 -5.34
CA PRO A 904 15.80 -31.06 -6.30
C PRO A 904 15.67 -29.66 -6.93
N ASP A 905 16.64 -29.24 -7.73
CA ASP A 905 16.62 -27.94 -8.43
C ASP A 905 15.29 -27.75 -9.20
N PRO A 906 14.45 -26.76 -8.82
CA PRO A 906 13.14 -26.54 -9.43
C PRO A 906 13.21 -25.78 -10.77
N GLY A 907 14.35 -25.16 -11.10
CA GLY A 907 14.43 -24.22 -12.21
C GLY A 907 13.40 -23.09 -12.06
N ASN A 908 12.44 -23.02 -12.99
CA ASN A 908 11.33 -22.05 -12.95
C ASN A 908 9.98 -22.69 -12.59
N ASP A 909 9.93 -23.98 -12.26
CA ASP A 909 8.70 -24.73 -11.98
C ASP A 909 8.52 -24.96 -10.48
N PRO A 910 7.62 -24.23 -9.79
CA PRO A 910 7.43 -24.36 -8.35
C PRO A 910 6.87 -25.74 -7.95
N TRP A 911 6.19 -26.44 -8.87
CA TRP A 911 5.59 -27.75 -8.60
C TRP A 911 6.63 -28.85 -8.38
N VAL A 912 7.90 -28.64 -8.77
CA VAL A 912 8.98 -29.57 -8.44
C VAL A 912 9.13 -29.74 -6.93
N ALA A 913 9.04 -28.65 -6.16
CA ALA A 913 9.12 -28.72 -4.70
C ALA A 913 7.88 -29.41 -4.10
N VAL A 914 6.69 -29.12 -4.64
CA VAL A 914 5.42 -29.74 -4.24
C VAL A 914 5.44 -31.25 -4.46
N ASP A 915 5.87 -31.69 -5.65
CA ASP A 915 5.82 -33.09 -6.04
C ASP A 915 6.96 -33.92 -5.40
N GLN A 916 8.16 -33.33 -5.26
CA GLN A 916 9.39 -34.06 -4.95
C GLN A 916 10.09 -33.65 -3.64
N GLY A 917 9.67 -32.56 -2.99
CA GLY A 917 10.15 -32.15 -1.65
C GLY A 917 9.19 -32.51 -0.54
N TYR A 918 9.28 -31.87 0.63
CA TYR A 918 8.28 -31.90 1.69
C TYR A 918 7.91 -30.50 2.11
N GLU A 919 6.62 -30.25 2.26
CA GLU A 919 6.07 -28.98 2.73
C GLU A 919 5.77 -29.05 4.22
N ILE A 920 6.30 -28.07 4.94
CA ILE A 920 5.98 -27.82 6.34
C ILE A 920 4.97 -26.69 6.36
N GLN A 921 3.74 -27.04 6.70
CA GLN A 921 2.58 -26.20 6.45
C GLN A 921 2.49 -25.00 7.39
N ILE A 922 1.97 -23.89 6.88
CA ILE A 922 1.55 -22.69 7.60
C ILE A 922 0.09 -22.40 7.20
N ASP A 923 -0.85 -22.89 8.00
CA ASP A 923 -2.30 -22.66 7.90
C ASP A 923 -2.95 -23.37 9.09
N ALA A 924 -3.55 -22.66 10.05
CA ALA A 924 -4.07 -23.30 11.27
C ALA A 924 -5.48 -23.89 11.09
N THR A 925 -6.24 -23.42 10.10
CA THR A 925 -7.68 -23.68 9.94
C THR A 925 -7.98 -24.78 8.90
N ASP A 926 -7.01 -25.16 8.07
CA ASP A 926 -7.12 -26.30 7.15
C ASP A 926 -7.23 -27.66 7.90
N GLU A 927 -7.48 -28.72 7.14
CA GLU A 927 -7.68 -30.09 7.61
C GLU A 927 -6.50 -30.60 8.44
N VAL A 928 -6.76 -31.58 9.32
CA VAL A 928 -5.79 -32.06 10.33
C VAL A 928 -4.46 -32.56 9.73
N ASP A 929 -4.47 -33.09 8.51
CA ASP A 929 -3.25 -33.53 7.79
C ASP A 929 -2.59 -32.44 6.93
N ARG A 930 -3.11 -31.22 7.00
CA ARG A 930 -2.71 -30.01 6.26
C ARG A 930 -2.73 -28.75 7.12
N THR A 931 -2.57 -28.91 8.42
CA THR A 931 -2.55 -27.78 9.34
C THR A 931 -1.13 -27.36 9.70
N THR A 932 -0.95 -26.19 10.30
CA THR A 932 0.33 -25.62 10.74
C THR A 932 1.18 -26.65 11.47
N GLY A 933 2.41 -26.86 10.99
CA GLY A 933 3.37 -27.84 11.49
C GLY A 933 3.16 -29.27 10.97
N ALA A 934 2.16 -29.51 10.11
CA ALA A 934 2.02 -30.77 9.40
C ALA A 934 3.11 -30.92 8.33
N VAL A 935 3.51 -32.17 8.07
CA VAL A 935 4.16 -32.53 6.80
C VAL A 935 3.03 -32.78 5.82
N TYR A 936 2.76 -31.78 4.96
CA TYR A 936 1.51 -31.62 4.22
C TYR A 936 1.06 -32.92 3.52
N THR A 937 -0.12 -33.46 3.88
CA THR A 937 -0.71 -34.74 3.41
C THR A 937 0.02 -36.05 3.77
N PHE A 938 1.18 -35.98 4.44
CA PHE A 938 1.92 -37.17 4.90
C PHE A 938 1.69 -37.46 6.38
N GLN A 939 1.79 -36.43 7.23
CA GLN A 939 1.60 -36.55 8.67
C GLN A 939 1.14 -35.21 9.27
N GLY A 940 -0.09 -35.20 9.80
CA GLY A 940 -0.60 -34.06 10.58
C GLY A 940 0.22 -33.78 11.84
N ALA A 941 0.19 -32.55 12.30
CA ALA A 941 0.83 -32.13 13.55
C ALA A 941 0.14 -32.73 14.79
N ASP A 942 0.85 -32.75 15.92
CA ASP A 942 0.22 -32.92 17.23
C ASP A 942 -0.57 -31.65 17.57
N LEU A 943 -1.89 -31.72 17.45
CA LEU A 943 -2.80 -30.57 17.63
C LEU A 943 -2.71 -29.95 19.03
N GLU A 944 -2.50 -30.75 20.08
CA GLU A 944 -2.40 -30.22 21.45
C GLU A 944 -1.11 -29.41 21.62
N ALA A 945 0.01 -29.94 21.11
CA ALA A 945 1.29 -29.24 21.13
C ALA A 945 1.29 -28.00 20.22
N ARG A 946 0.65 -28.08 19.04
CA ARG A 946 0.49 -26.96 18.11
C ARG A 946 -0.32 -25.84 18.76
N ASP A 947 -1.49 -26.13 19.31
CA ASP A 947 -2.38 -25.12 19.90
C ASP A 947 -1.78 -24.48 21.16
N GLU A 948 -0.93 -25.21 21.89
CA GLU A 948 -0.17 -24.64 23.03
C GLU A 948 0.93 -23.69 22.57
N ALA A 949 1.54 -23.95 21.40
CA ALA A 949 2.70 -23.22 20.91
C ALA A 949 2.38 -22.07 19.94
N LEU A 950 1.34 -22.21 19.12
CA LEU A 950 1.01 -21.29 18.04
C LEU A 950 0.55 -19.93 18.57
N ASN A 951 1.23 -18.87 18.14
CA ASN A 951 0.80 -17.50 18.38
C ASN A 951 -0.32 -17.12 17.39
N PRO A 952 -1.25 -16.23 17.79
CA PRO A 952 -2.36 -15.80 16.93
C PRO A 952 -1.88 -15.08 15.67
N VAL A 953 -2.77 -14.99 14.66
CA VAL A 953 -2.57 -14.18 13.44
C VAL A 953 -2.14 -12.75 13.81
N GLY A 954 -1.25 -12.16 13.01
CA GLY A 954 -0.60 -10.88 13.30
C GLY A 954 0.65 -10.99 14.19
N SER A 955 0.87 -12.13 14.86
CA SER A 955 2.09 -12.37 15.66
C SER A 955 3.11 -13.23 14.93
N TRP A 956 4.39 -12.98 15.19
CA TRP A 956 5.49 -13.83 14.72
C TRP A 956 5.47 -15.20 15.41
N ASN A 957 5.73 -16.24 14.62
CA ASN A 957 5.94 -17.62 15.04
C ASN A 957 7.30 -18.08 14.53
N SER A 958 7.97 -18.97 15.26
CA SER A 958 9.28 -19.49 14.88
C SER A 958 9.22 -20.98 14.58
N TYR A 959 9.88 -21.39 13.49
CA TYR A 959 10.13 -22.78 13.16
C TYR A 959 11.60 -23.15 13.36
N ASP A 960 11.84 -24.33 13.95
CA ASP A 960 13.10 -25.08 13.82
C ASP A 960 12.77 -26.42 13.15
N ILE A 961 13.13 -26.53 11.87
CA ILE A 961 12.92 -27.70 11.03
C ILE A 961 14.24 -28.46 10.94
N ARG A 962 14.27 -29.67 11.51
CA ARG A 962 15.47 -30.51 11.52
C ARG A 962 15.32 -31.69 10.57
N VAL A 963 16.19 -31.74 9.56
CA VAL A 963 16.29 -32.85 8.61
C VAL A 963 17.52 -33.67 8.95
N GLN A 964 17.34 -34.95 9.29
CA GLN A 964 18.43 -35.87 9.65
C GLN A 964 18.17 -37.26 9.07
N GLY A 965 18.92 -37.62 8.03
CA GLY A 965 18.62 -38.80 7.22
C GLY A 965 17.19 -38.73 6.66
N ASP A 966 16.39 -39.78 6.88
CA ASP A 966 14.99 -39.82 6.41
C ASP A 966 14.00 -39.14 7.38
N ASN A 967 14.48 -38.49 8.46
CA ASN A 967 13.64 -37.92 9.51
C ASN A 967 13.53 -36.40 9.41
N ILE A 968 12.31 -35.87 9.56
CA ILE A 968 12.00 -34.44 9.68
C ILE A 968 11.36 -34.22 11.05
N LYS A 969 11.92 -33.31 11.85
CA LYS A 969 11.29 -32.82 13.09
C LYS A 969 10.95 -31.35 12.95
N ILE A 970 9.77 -30.99 13.44
CA ILE A 970 9.26 -29.62 13.35
C ILE A 970 8.99 -29.15 14.78
N TYR A 971 9.73 -28.12 15.18
CA TYR A 971 9.46 -27.38 16.41
C TYR A 971 8.79 -26.06 16.03
N LEU A 972 7.67 -25.74 16.68
CA LEU A 972 6.97 -24.47 16.59
C LEU A 972 7.12 -23.77 17.93
N ASN A 973 7.71 -22.56 17.95
CA ASN A 973 7.98 -21.80 19.18
C ASN A 973 8.59 -22.68 20.29
N ASP A 974 9.68 -23.39 19.97
CA ASP A 974 10.40 -24.36 20.82
C ASP A 974 9.66 -25.65 21.21
N VAL A 975 8.41 -25.83 20.78
CA VAL A 975 7.61 -27.03 21.08
C VAL A 975 7.64 -27.99 19.90
N LEU A 976 8.03 -29.25 20.13
CA LEU A 976 7.99 -30.30 19.10
C LEU A 976 6.53 -30.61 18.73
N VAL A 977 6.12 -30.24 17.52
CA VAL A 977 4.76 -30.47 16.99
C VAL A 977 4.70 -31.62 15.99
N ASN A 978 5.83 -32.04 15.42
CA ASN A 978 5.86 -33.14 14.47
C ASN A 978 7.21 -33.88 14.47
N ASP A 979 7.17 -35.21 14.39
CA ASP A 979 8.34 -36.10 14.23
C ASP A 979 8.00 -37.13 13.14
N PHE A 980 8.37 -36.81 11.90
CA PHE A 980 8.01 -37.56 10.70
C PHE A 980 9.22 -38.32 10.15
N THR A 981 9.01 -39.57 9.72
CA THR A 981 10.03 -40.33 9.00
C THR A 981 9.53 -40.64 7.60
N SER A 982 10.23 -40.13 6.59
CA SER A 982 9.93 -40.44 5.20
C SER A 982 10.03 -41.94 4.94
N THR A 983 9.05 -42.44 4.19
CA THR A 983 9.09 -43.80 3.62
C THR A 983 8.83 -43.78 2.11
N ASP A 984 8.73 -42.59 1.51
CA ASP A 984 8.42 -42.43 0.11
C ASP A 984 9.72 -42.47 -0.73
N PRO A 985 9.92 -43.50 -1.56
CA PRO A 985 11.13 -43.60 -2.38
C PRO A 985 11.20 -42.54 -3.50
N ALA A 986 10.15 -41.76 -3.73
CA ALA A 986 10.12 -40.67 -4.71
C ALA A 986 10.66 -39.34 -4.17
N ARG A 987 10.84 -39.20 -2.85
CA ARG A 987 11.32 -37.98 -2.19
C ARG A 987 12.64 -38.28 -1.47
N ASP A 988 13.70 -37.57 -1.83
CA ASP A 988 15.07 -37.84 -1.37
C ASP A 988 15.52 -36.75 -0.39
N LEU A 989 15.63 -37.10 0.89
CA LEU A 989 16.11 -36.20 1.95
C LEU A 989 17.63 -36.22 2.13
N SER A 990 18.37 -37.01 1.34
CA SER A 990 19.83 -37.10 1.51
C SER A 990 20.59 -35.86 1.02
N SER A 991 19.99 -35.08 0.12
CA SER A 991 20.50 -33.81 -0.37
C SER A 991 19.38 -33.07 -1.12
N GLY A 992 19.07 -31.84 -0.76
CA GLY A 992 18.06 -31.04 -1.45
C GLY A 992 18.06 -29.56 -1.07
N PHE A 993 17.19 -28.80 -1.71
CA PHE A 993 17.04 -27.36 -1.50
C PHE A 993 16.00 -27.02 -0.43
N ILE A 994 16.01 -25.75 -0.03
CA ILE A 994 15.07 -25.11 0.90
C ILE A 994 14.38 -23.97 0.15
N GLY A 995 13.09 -23.75 0.40
CA GLY A 995 12.38 -22.61 -0.15
C GLY A 995 11.06 -22.30 0.57
N PHE A 996 10.53 -21.12 0.30
CA PHE A 996 9.26 -20.64 0.84
C PHE A 996 8.21 -20.63 -0.24
N GLN A 997 7.04 -21.12 0.13
CA GLN A 997 5.88 -21.08 -0.72
C GLN A 997 5.29 -19.69 -0.73
N ASN A 998 4.89 -19.27 -1.92
CA ASN A 998 3.82 -18.32 -2.13
C ASN A 998 2.64 -19.12 -2.67
N HIS A 999 1.59 -19.32 -1.88
CA HIS A 999 0.60 -20.37 -2.14
C HIS A 999 -0.45 -19.93 -3.18
N GLY A 1000 -0.94 -18.70 -3.12
CA GLY A 1000 -1.96 -18.23 -4.04
C GLY A 1000 -2.24 -16.73 -4.00
N GLY A 1001 -2.97 -16.29 -5.02
CA GLY A 1001 -3.37 -14.91 -5.18
C GLY A 1001 -4.23 -14.39 -4.03
N GLY A 1002 -3.68 -13.49 -3.22
CA GLY A 1002 -4.38 -12.86 -2.10
C GLY A 1002 -4.05 -13.44 -0.72
N GLU A 1003 -3.12 -14.39 -0.66
CA GLU A 1003 -2.52 -14.91 0.56
C GLU A 1003 -1.17 -14.21 0.80
N THR A 1004 -0.87 -13.87 2.05
CA THR A 1004 0.36 -13.15 2.42
C THR A 1004 0.99 -13.75 3.67
N VAL A 1005 2.22 -14.25 3.50
CA VAL A 1005 3.07 -14.73 4.59
C VAL A 1005 4.36 -13.93 4.62
N TYR A 1006 4.72 -13.48 5.82
CA TYR A 1006 5.99 -12.80 6.07
C TYR A 1006 7.01 -13.79 6.62
N TYR A 1007 8.28 -13.63 6.26
CA TYR A 1007 9.41 -14.43 6.73
C TYR A 1007 10.58 -13.55 7.13
N ARG A 1008 11.32 -13.92 8.17
CA ARG A 1008 12.59 -13.26 8.55
C ARG A 1008 13.50 -14.22 9.32
N ASP A 1009 14.70 -13.76 9.63
CA ASP A 1009 15.68 -14.49 10.46
C ASP A 1009 15.92 -15.92 9.95
N VAL A 1010 16.13 -16.06 8.64
CA VAL A 1010 16.27 -17.38 8.00
C VAL A 1010 17.71 -17.84 8.13
N GLN A 1011 17.94 -18.90 8.88
CA GLN A 1011 19.27 -19.38 9.20
C GLN A 1011 19.35 -20.90 9.13
N VAL A 1012 20.55 -21.41 8.88
CA VAL A 1012 20.79 -22.85 8.77
C VAL A 1012 22.01 -23.27 9.56
N LYS A 1013 21.92 -24.44 10.17
CA LYS A 1013 23.02 -25.10 10.88
C LYS A 1013 23.23 -26.49 10.31
N ASP A 1014 24.43 -26.75 9.81
CA ASP A 1014 24.84 -28.09 9.36
C ASP A 1014 24.97 -29.03 10.56
N LEU A 1015 24.15 -30.08 10.59
CA LEU A 1015 24.14 -31.10 11.64
C LEU A 1015 25.04 -32.31 11.29
N SER A 1016 25.49 -32.41 10.03
CA SER A 1016 26.43 -33.43 9.57
C SER A 1016 27.89 -33.04 9.84
N ALA A 1017 28.15 -31.74 10.02
CA ALA A 1017 29.48 -31.19 10.22
C ALA A 1017 30.19 -31.79 11.43
N VAL A 1018 31.47 -32.12 11.25
CA VAL A 1018 32.29 -32.67 12.34
C VAL A 1018 32.71 -31.53 13.25
N GLU A 1019 32.29 -31.62 14.51
CA GLU A 1019 32.69 -30.67 15.54
C GLU A 1019 34.22 -30.71 15.76
N VAL A 1020 34.87 -29.57 15.61
CA VAL A 1020 36.32 -29.38 15.81
C VAL A 1020 36.57 -28.27 16.81
N THR A 1021 37.53 -28.47 17.69
CA THR A 1021 37.97 -27.44 18.64
C THR A 1021 39.26 -26.82 18.10
N PRO A 1022 39.29 -25.52 17.79
CA PRO A 1022 40.54 -24.84 17.48
C PRO A 1022 41.55 -24.98 18.60
N GLU A 1023 42.81 -25.16 18.24
CA GLU A 1023 43.91 -25.10 19.20
C GLU A 1023 44.36 -23.65 19.34
N ALA A 1024 44.83 -23.29 20.54
CA ALA A 1024 45.22 -21.92 20.81
C ALA A 1024 46.42 -21.48 19.95
N VAL A 1025 46.29 -20.31 19.30
CA VAL A 1025 47.43 -19.61 18.71
C VAL A 1025 48.37 -19.19 19.84
N THR A 1026 49.67 -19.44 19.64
CA THR A 1026 50.70 -19.07 20.63
C THR A 1026 51.50 -17.89 20.13
N PHE A 1027 51.74 -16.91 21.00
CA PHE A 1027 52.51 -15.72 20.69
C PHE A 1027 53.86 -15.76 21.42
N ALA A 1028 54.93 -15.45 20.72
CA ALA A 1028 56.29 -15.33 21.23
C ALA A 1028 56.78 -13.91 20.96
N ASP A 1029 56.85 -13.12 22.03
CA ASP A 1029 57.26 -11.70 22.04
C ASP A 1029 58.66 -11.63 22.69
N GLU A 1030 59.68 -11.34 21.88
CA GLU A 1030 61.08 -11.23 22.28
C GLU A 1030 61.49 -9.75 22.42
N ASP A 1031 62.67 -9.46 22.97
CA ASP A 1031 63.13 -8.07 23.14
C ASP A 1031 63.32 -7.38 21.77
N GLY A 1032 62.30 -6.60 21.36
CA GLY A 1032 62.24 -5.89 20.08
C GLY A 1032 61.68 -6.75 18.94
N THR A 1033 61.16 -6.11 17.89
CA THR A 1033 60.24 -6.75 16.93
C THR A 1033 60.85 -7.68 15.88
N GLU A 1034 62.15 -8.00 15.95
CA GLU A 1034 62.84 -8.74 14.87
C GLU A 1034 62.61 -10.26 14.95
N ASN A 1035 62.33 -10.80 16.14
CA ASN A 1035 62.17 -12.24 16.37
C ASN A 1035 60.78 -12.63 16.88
N ASP A 1036 59.85 -11.68 16.88
CA ASP A 1036 58.49 -11.88 17.34
C ASP A 1036 57.72 -12.77 16.36
N THR A 1037 57.02 -13.76 16.90
CA THR A 1037 56.24 -14.70 16.09
C THR A 1037 54.91 -15.05 16.75
N PHE A 1038 53.87 -15.26 15.94
CA PHE A 1038 52.70 -16.02 16.36
C PHE A 1038 52.70 -17.36 15.62
N THR A 1039 52.45 -18.45 16.34
CA THR A 1039 52.43 -19.80 15.79
C THR A 1039 51.00 -20.28 15.67
N VAL A 1040 50.58 -20.50 14.43
CA VAL A 1040 49.29 -21.07 14.07
C VAL A 1040 49.38 -22.60 14.17
N PRO A 1041 48.51 -23.27 14.92
CA PRO A 1041 48.51 -24.73 15.01
C PRO A 1041 47.92 -25.37 13.75
N GLU A 1042 48.28 -26.63 13.50
CA GLU A 1042 47.69 -27.43 12.43
C GLU A 1042 46.55 -28.27 13.04
N VAL A 1043 45.32 -27.83 12.83
CA VAL A 1043 44.11 -28.52 13.31
C VAL A 1043 43.30 -28.95 12.09
N GLU A 1044 43.01 -30.24 11.98
CA GLU A 1044 42.19 -30.78 10.90
C GLU A 1044 40.80 -30.13 10.93
N GLY A 1045 40.35 -29.59 9.81
CA GLY A 1045 39.05 -28.93 9.70
C GLY A 1045 38.99 -27.49 10.22
N VAL A 1046 40.11 -26.90 10.63
CA VAL A 1046 40.17 -25.48 11.07
C VAL A 1046 41.22 -24.74 10.27
N GLU A 1047 40.84 -23.61 9.69
CA GLU A 1047 41.79 -22.62 9.15
C GLU A 1047 41.89 -21.41 10.08
N TYR A 1048 43.03 -20.73 10.04
CA TYR A 1048 43.28 -19.53 10.85
C TYR A 1048 43.56 -18.37 9.92
N VAL A 1049 42.86 -17.26 10.12
CA VAL A 1049 42.95 -16.07 9.30
C VAL A 1049 43.45 -14.88 10.11
N VAL A 1050 44.14 -13.96 9.42
CA VAL A 1050 44.51 -12.63 9.91
C VAL A 1050 44.14 -11.65 8.81
N ASP A 1051 43.38 -10.60 9.14
CA ASP A 1051 42.86 -9.64 8.15
C ASP A 1051 42.19 -10.32 6.93
N ASP A 1052 41.37 -11.35 7.20
CA ASP A 1052 40.67 -12.20 6.22
C ASP A 1052 41.55 -13.05 5.27
N GLU A 1053 42.87 -13.05 5.45
CA GLU A 1053 43.78 -13.93 4.69
C GLU A 1053 44.16 -15.18 5.49
N VAL A 1054 44.08 -16.36 4.85
CA VAL A 1054 44.47 -17.65 5.46
C VAL A 1054 45.98 -17.68 5.73
N VAL A 1055 46.33 -17.93 6.98
CA VAL A 1055 47.72 -18.00 7.45
C VAL A 1055 48.16 -19.47 7.56
N ALA A 1056 49.34 -19.78 7.01
CA ALA A 1056 49.87 -21.14 7.05
C ALA A 1056 50.19 -21.59 8.48
N ALA A 1057 49.91 -22.86 8.78
CA ALA A 1057 50.30 -23.48 10.05
C ALA A 1057 51.82 -23.41 10.26
N GLY A 1058 52.22 -23.13 11.50
CA GLY A 1058 53.60 -22.87 11.89
C GLY A 1058 53.85 -21.43 12.34
N PRO A 1059 55.13 -21.06 12.54
CA PRO A 1059 55.49 -19.72 13.03
C PRO A 1059 55.38 -18.66 11.92
N ASN A 1060 54.68 -17.58 12.22
CA ASN A 1060 54.47 -16.41 11.37
C ASN A 1060 55.04 -15.16 12.07
N PRO A 1061 55.59 -14.18 11.34
CA PRO A 1061 56.15 -12.97 11.94
C PRO A 1061 55.06 -12.15 12.62
N GLY A 1062 55.29 -11.73 13.87
CA GLY A 1062 54.37 -10.91 14.65
C GLY A 1062 54.87 -9.48 14.80
N THR A 1063 54.07 -8.48 14.44
CA THR A 1063 54.39 -7.08 14.72
C THR A 1063 53.10 -6.29 14.97
N GLY A 1064 53.07 -5.41 15.97
CA GLY A 1064 51.87 -4.65 16.30
C GLY A 1064 50.78 -5.53 16.94
N THR A 1065 49.52 -5.15 16.79
CA THR A 1065 48.39 -5.99 17.22
C THR A 1065 48.06 -6.97 16.10
N VAL A 1066 48.08 -8.26 16.41
CA VAL A 1066 47.64 -9.34 15.52
C VAL A 1066 46.43 -10.00 16.15
N THR A 1067 45.33 -10.05 15.41
CA THR A 1067 44.13 -10.83 15.75
C THR A 1067 44.08 -12.01 14.79
N VAL A 1068 44.18 -13.21 15.35
CA VAL A 1068 44.04 -14.46 14.59
C VAL A 1068 42.68 -15.05 14.91
N THR A 1069 41.89 -15.32 13.87
CA THR A 1069 40.56 -15.92 13.99
C THR A 1069 40.57 -17.31 13.36
N ALA A 1070 40.12 -18.32 14.11
CA ALA A 1070 39.87 -19.66 13.60
C ALA A 1070 38.50 -19.69 12.90
N ARG A 1071 38.45 -20.30 11.72
CA ARG A 1071 37.24 -20.63 10.97
C ARG A 1071 37.21 -22.12 10.71
N ALA A 1072 36.04 -22.72 10.75
CA ALA A 1072 35.90 -24.10 10.33
C ALA A 1072 36.02 -24.18 8.80
N GLN A 1073 36.71 -25.21 8.30
CA GLN A 1073 36.71 -25.53 6.87
C GLN A 1073 35.44 -26.29 6.49
N ASP A 1074 35.09 -26.30 5.20
CA ASP A 1074 33.93 -27.04 4.69
C ASP A 1074 33.81 -28.46 5.28
N GLY A 1075 32.63 -28.77 5.82
CA GLY A 1075 32.33 -30.06 6.47
C GLY A 1075 32.70 -30.14 7.96
N TYR A 1076 33.14 -29.05 8.57
CA TYR A 1076 33.44 -28.94 10.00
C TYR A 1076 32.71 -27.75 10.63
N VAL A 1077 32.45 -27.83 11.94
CA VAL A 1077 31.91 -26.73 12.74
C VAL A 1077 32.76 -26.55 14.00
N LEU A 1078 32.97 -25.31 14.44
CA LEU A 1078 33.69 -25.09 15.68
C LEU A 1078 32.84 -25.56 16.86
N ALA A 1079 33.46 -26.25 17.82
CA ALA A 1079 32.79 -26.70 19.04
C ALA A 1079 32.15 -25.52 19.79
N GLU A 1080 30.93 -25.73 20.27
CA GLU A 1080 30.18 -24.70 21.00
C GLU A 1080 31.00 -24.18 22.20
N GLY A 1081 31.19 -22.85 22.28
CA GLY A 1081 32.01 -22.19 23.30
C GLY A 1081 33.53 -22.33 23.12
N ALA A 1082 34.01 -22.87 21.99
CA ALA A 1082 35.43 -22.90 21.69
C ALA A 1082 35.99 -21.48 21.47
N THR A 1083 37.22 -21.24 21.97
CA THR A 1083 37.93 -20.00 21.66
C THR A 1083 38.29 -20.00 20.18
N ALA A 1084 37.69 -19.09 19.41
CA ALA A 1084 37.94 -18.95 17.98
C ALA A 1084 38.75 -17.68 17.65
N GLU A 1085 39.06 -16.83 18.62
CA GLU A 1085 39.84 -15.61 18.38
C GLU A 1085 40.95 -15.46 19.42
N TRP A 1086 42.14 -15.12 18.95
CA TRP A 1086 43.26 -14.74 19.81
C TRP A 1086 43.87 -13.43 19.31
N THR A 1087 43.77 -12.40 20.15
CA THR A 1087 44.41 -11.11 19.90
C THR A 1087 45.63 -10.95 20.78
N PHE A 1088 46.75 -10.54 20.18
CA PHE A 1088 47.98 -10.24 20.91
C PHE A 1088 48.68 -9.02 20.31
N THR A 1089 49.14 -8.12 21.19
CA THR A 1089 49.93 -6.95 20.80
C THR A 1089 51.40 -7.20 21.15
N PHE A 1090 52.24 -7.33 20.12
CA PHE A 1090 53.69 -7.50 20.27
C PHE A 1090 54.36 -6.22 20.78
N SER A 1091 55.25 -6.35 21.77
CA SER A 1091 55.91 -5.23 22.45
C SER A 1091 57.08 -4.68 21.65
N THR A 1092 57.30 -3.37 21.73
CA THR A 1092 58.54 -2.76 21.20
C THR A 1092 59.61 -2.55 22.27
N ASP A 1093 59.31 -2.87 23.53
CA ASP A 1093 60.12 -2.57 24.71
C ASP A 1093 60.34 -3.82 25.59
N ALA A 1094 61.54 -3.92 26.20
CA ALA A 1094 61.95 -5.04 27.05
C ALA A 1094 61.10 -5.19 28.33
N ALA A 1095 60.82 -6.45 28.72
CA ALA A 1095 59.69 -6.87 29.55
C ALA A 1095 59.55 -6.26 30.99
N PRO A 1096 58.31 -6.02 31.47
CA PRO A 1096 58.01 -5.51 32.82
C PRO A 1096 57.97 -6.59 33.93
N VAL A 1097 58.13 -6.14 35.18
CA VAL A 1097 58.13 -6.97 36.40
C VAL A 1097 56.74 -7.02 37.03
N LEU A 1098 56.19 -8.22 37.22
CA LEU A 1098 54.99 -8.47 38.03
C LEU A 1098 55.29 -8.30 39.52
N VAL A 1099 54.53 -7.44 40.20
CA VAL A 1099 54.58 -7.25 41.66
C VAL A 1099 53.40 -8.01 42.28
N PRO A 1100 53.65 -9.05 43.11
CA PRO A 1100 52.61 -9.80 43.82
C PRO A 1100 51.68 -8.91 44.66
N ALA A 1101 50.41 -9.29 44.78
CA ALA A 1101 49.39 -8.49 45.49
C ALA A 1101 49.69 -8.28 46.98
N ASP A 1102 50.41 -9.21 47.63
CA ASP A 1102 50.91 -9.08 49.01
C ASP A 1102 52.00 -8.01 49.15
N GLN A 1103 52.55 -7.53 48.03
CA GLN A 1103 53.52 -6.43 47.96
C GLN A 1103 52.88 -5.09 47.58
N VAL A 1104 51.56 -5.04 47.37
CA VAL A 1104 50.80 -3.84 47.03
C VAL A 1104 49.86 -3.49 48.19
N SER A 1105 49.80 -2.21 48.54
CA SER A 1105 48.88 -1.68 49.56
C SER A 1105 48.02 -0.58 48.94
N ILE A 1106 46.70 -0.64 49.15
CA ILE A 1106 45.76 0.34 48.60
C ILE A 1106 45.45 1.47 49.59
N GLY A 1107 45.59 2.72 49.15
CA GLY A 1107 45.27 3.89 49.95
C GLY A 1107 43.77 4.19 49.98
N LEU A 1108 43.15 4.18 51.18
CA LEU A 1108 41.71 4.45 51.32
C LEU A 1108 41.33 5.91 51.00
N TYR A 1109 42.29 6.82 50.88
CA TYR A 1109 42.04 8.21 50.44
C TYR A 1109 41.34 8.27 49.08
N SER A 1110 41.78 7.43 48.13
CA SER A 1110 41.19 7.39 46.78
C SER A 1110 39.79 6.77 46.76
N LEU A 1111 39.37 6.12 47.84
CA LEU A 1111 38.09 5.42 47.97
C LEU A 1111 37.08 6.20 48.82
N ILE A 1112 37.38 7.46 49.18
CA ILE A 1112 36.50 8.31 49.99
C ILE A 1112 35.06 8.40 49.43
N PRO A 1113 34.83 8.63 48.12
CA PRO A 1113 33.47 8.68 47.59
C PRO A 1113 32.70 7.38 47.84
N TRP A 1114 33.35 6.24 47.61
CA TRP A 1114 32.75 4.92 47.76
C TRP A 1114 32.45 4.57 49.22
N VAL A 1115 33.37 4.91 50.13
CA VAL A 1115 33.14 4.78 51.58
C VAL A 1115 31.97 5.66 52.03
N GLY A 1116 31.79 6.84 51.42
CA GLY A 1116 30.66 7.73 51.70
C GLY A 1116 29.31 7.19 51.24
N GLU A 1117 29.29 6.39 50.18
CA GLU A 1117 28.08 5.80 49.59
C GLU A 1117 27.70 4.47 50.26
N GLU A 1118 28.65 3.55 50.37
CA GLU A 1118 28.41 2.14 50.77
C GLU A 1118 28.77 1.83 52.23
N GLY A 1119 29.45 2.76 52.89
CA GLY A 1119 29.96 2.58 54.25
C GLY A 1119 31.28 1.80 54.31
N LEU A 1120 32.12 2.17 55.29
CA LEU A 1120 33.47 1.62 55.46
C LEU A 1120 33.52 0.08 55.55
N PRO A 1121 32.65 -0.63 56.30
CA PRO A 1121 32.71 -2.09 56.38
C PRO A 1121 32.48 -2.80 55.03
N SER A 1122 31.55 -2.30 54.22
CA SER A 1122 31.20 -2.88 52.92
C SER A 1122 32.37 -2.74 51.94
N VAL A 1123 32.99 -1.55 51.89
CA VAL A 1123 34.16 -1.31 51.03
C VAL A 1123 35.33 -2.20 51.44
N LEU A 1124 35.61 -2.33 52.73
CA LEU A 1124 36.70 -3.20 53.21
C LEU A 1124 36.44 -4.68 52.88
N ALA A 1125 35.20 -5.16 53.03
CA ALA A 1125 34.84 -6.53 52.67
C ALA A 1125 35.08 -6.79 51.17
N ARG A 1126 34.73 -5.83 50.31
CA ARG A 1126 34.98 -5.94 48.88
C ARG A 1126 36.47 -5.94 48.54
N LEU A 1127 37.28 -5.11 49.20
CA LEU A 1127 38.74 -5.10 49.00
C LEU A 1127 39.37 -6.46 49.36
N ALA A 1128 38.90 -7.09 50.44
CA ALA A 1128 39.34 -8.44 50.81
C ALA A 1128 38.87 -9.49 49.78
N GLU A 1129 37.64 -9.39 49.29
CA GLU A 1129 37.08 -10.31 48.30
C GLU A 1129 37.88 -10.31 46.98
N ILE A 1130 38.34 -9.14 46.52
CA ILE A 1130 39.15 -9.02 45.29
C ILE A 1130 40.63 -9.40 45.49
N GLY A 1131 41.00 -9.90 46.66
CA GLY A 1131 42.33 -10.46 46.94
C GLY A 1131 43.40 -9.44 47.33
N LEU A 1132 43.04 -8.21 47.71
CA LEU A 1132 43.99 -7.29 48.33
C LEU A 1132 44.24 -7.67 49.78
N GLU A 1133 45.52 -7.74 50.17
CA GLU A 1133 45.90 -8.11 51.54
C GLU A 1133 46.29 -6.92 52.41
N ASN A 1134 46.67 -5.79 51.80
CA ASN A 1134 47.19 -4.63 52.52
C ASN A 1134 46.40 -3.34 52.20
N ILE A 1135 46.06 -2.58 53.24
CA ILE A 1135 45.41 -1.28 53.12
C ILE A 1135 46.20 -0.20 53.86
N GLU A 1136 46.06 1.02 53.37
CA GLU A 1136 46.58 2.24 54.00
C GLU A 1136 45.43 3.21 54.26
N PRO A 1137 44.93 3.29 55.51
CA PRO A 1137 43.88 4.23 55.87
C PRO A 1137 44.38 5.67 55.88
N TYR A 1138 43.45 6.61 55.67
CA TYR A 1138 43.74 8.04 55.66
C TYR A 1138 43.03 8.76 56.81
N GLY A 1139 43.81 9.53 57.57
CA GLY A 1139 43.33 10.56 58.49
C GLY A 1139 42.01 10.24 59.21
N SER A 1140 40.99 11.04 58.91
CA SER A 1140 39.64 11.03 59.49
C SER A 1140 38.69 9.97 58.91
N ASN A 1141 39.13 9.06 58.03
CA ASN A 1141 38.24 8.13 57.31
C ASN A 1141 37.68 6.98 58.18
N PHE A 1142 38.02 6.93 59.46
CA PHE A 1142 37.34 6.07 60.44
C PHE A 1142 36.17 6.77 61.15
N ASP A 1143 35.76 7.97 60.73
CA ASP A 1143 34.78 8.80 61.44
C ASP A 1143 33.56 7.97 61.90
N GLY A 1144 33.50 7.73 63.22
CA GLY A 1144 32.53 6.83 63.87
C GLY A 1144 33.12 5.64 64.62
N TYR A 1145 34.38 5.26 64.37
CA TYR A 1145 35.08 4.13 64.98
C TYR A 1145 36.37 4.55 65.72
N THR A 1146 36.62 3.91 66.84
CA THR A 1146 37.92 3.97 67.55
C THR A 1146 38.98 3.14 66.81
N ALA A 1147 40.26 3.41 67.05
CA ALA A 1147 41.36 2.65 66.46
C ALA A 1147 41.24 1.14 66.77
N GLU A 1148 40.83 0.80 67.99
CA GLU A 1148 40.60 -0.59 68.40
C GLU A 1148 39.46 -1.24 67.62
N GLN A 1149 38.34 -0.52 67.42
CA GLN A 1149 37.21 -1.03 66.63
C GLN A 1149 37.58 -1.21 65.16
N PHE A 1150 38.37 -0.29 64.61
CA PHE A 1150 38.86 -0.41 63.24
C PHE A 1150 39.80 -1.62 63.09
N ARG A 1151 40.72 -1.81 64.06
CA ARG A 1151 41.61 -2.97 64.07
C ARG A 1151 40.83 -4.29 64.10
N GLU A 1152 39.83 -4.39 64.97
CA GLU A 1152 38.99 -5.59 65.07
C GLU A 1152 38.24 -5.87 63.75
N MET A 1153 37.77 -4.81 63.07
CA MET A 1153 37.08 -4.92 61.80
C MET A 1153 37.97 -5.50 60.70
N VAL A 1154 39.16 -4.94 60.48
CA VAL A 1154 40.10 -5.40 59.43
C VAL A 1154 40.64 -6.80 59.71
N ASP A 1155 40.90 -7.13 60.98
CA ASP A 1155 41.32 -8.48 61.38
C ASP A 1155 40.26 -9.53 61.07
N SER A 1156 38.97 -9.19 61.24
CA SER A 1156 37.87 -10.12 60.99
C SER A 1156 37.73 -10.55 59.52
N ILE A 1157 38.24 -9.73 58.60
CA ILE A 1157 38.18 -9.93 57.15
C ILE A 1157 39.56 -10.18 56.51
N GLY A 1158 40.61 -10.31 57.33
CA GLY A 1158 41.94 -10.69 56.87
C GLY A 1158 42.76 -9.58 56.19
N LEU A 1159 42.41 -8.30 56.38
CA LEU A 1159 43.18 -7.18 55.84
C LEU A 1159 44.28 -6.70 56.80
N ASN A 1160 45.46 -6.40 56.25
CA ASN A 1160 46.59 -5.85 56.99
C ASN A 1160 46.65 -4.33 56.88
N VAL A 1161 46.87 -3.65 58.00
CA VAL A 1161 47.10 -2.19 58.05
C VAL A 1161 48.59 -1.96 58.25
N LEU A 1162 49.36 -1.94 57.17
CA LEU A 1162 50.82 -1.84 57.26
C LEU A 1162 51.30 -0.41 57.57
N SER A 1163 50.53 0.60 57.16
CA SER A 1163 50.82 2.03 57.31
C SER A 1163 49.51 2.84 57.39
N SER A 1164 49.58 4.16 57.53
CA SER A 1164 48.46 5.11 57.39
C SER A 1164 48.91 6.47 56.89
N HIS A 1165 48.02 7.18 56.21
CA HIS A 1165 48.22 8.57 55.78
C HIS A 1165 47.77 9.55 56.87
N TYR A 1166 48.70 9.97 57.74
CA TYR A 1166 48.47 11.03 58.72
C TYR A 1166 49.21 12.33 58.39
N ASN A 1167 48.82 13.43 59.04
CA ASN A 1167 49.63 14.65 59.08
C ASN A 1167 50.63 14.55 60.23
N VAL A 1168 51.86 14.15 59.89
CA VAL A 1168 52.91 13.87 60.86
C VAL A 1168 53.79 15.10 61.07
N GLY A 1169 53.95 15.52 62.32
CA GLY A 1169 54.84 16.61 62.73
C GLY A 1169 55.56 16.30 64.05
N GLU A 1170 56.65 17.00 64.34
CA GLU A 1170 57.43 16.69 65.55
C GLU A 1170 56.64 16.86 66.86
N ALA A 1171 55.68 17.79 66.86
CA ALA A 1171 54.87 18.14 68.02
C ALA A 1171 53.75 17.15 68.34
N ASN A 1172 53.23 16.41 67.34
CA ASN A 1172 52.16 15.44 67.51
C ASN A 1172 52.63 13.98 67.36
N PHE A 1173 53.93 13.76 67.11
CA PHE A 1173 54.46 12.43 66.80
C PHE A 1173 54.24 11.36 67.88
N ASP A 1174 54.25 11.73 69.17
CA ASP A 1174 54.00 10.75 70.23
C ASP A 1174 52.57 10.20 70.18
N GLN A 1175 51.59 11.03 69.81
CA GLN A 1175 50.21 10.58 69.57
C GLN A 1175 50.11 9.73 68.31
N THR A 1176 50.88 10.06 67.27
CA THR A 1176 50.98 9.22 66.08
C THR A 1176 51.52 7.83 66.42
N LEU A 1177 52.57 7.74 67.24
CA LEU A 1177 53.14 6.45 67.65
C LEU A 1177 52.17 5.60 68.48
N GLU A 1178 51.41 6.21 69.39
CA GLU A 1178 50.36 5.52 70.15
C GLU A 1178 49.28 4.95 69.21
N TYR A 1179 48.87 5.71 68.21
CA TYR A 1179 47.87 5.29 67.24
C TYR A 1179 48.34 4.14 66.33
N VAL A 1180 49.59 4.25 65.86
CA VAL A 1180 50.28 3.25 65.04
C VAL A 1180 50.45 1.94 65.81
N GLU A 1181 50.76 2.01 67.11
CA GLU A 1181 50.82 0.85 68.01
C GLU A 1181 49.45 0.17 68.14
N THR A 1182 48.38 0.95 68.37
CA THR A 1182 47.01 0.40 68.49
C THR A 1182 46.54 -0.31 67.21
N LEU A 1183 46.87 0.22 66.03
CA LEU A 1183 46.51 -0.41 64.76
C LEU A 1183 47.45 -1.54 64.33
N GLY A 1184 48.51 -1.82 65.08
CA GLY A 1184 49.49 -2.86 64.75
C GLY A 1184 50.26 -2.58 63.46
N GLN A 1185 50.53 -1.31 63.18
CA GLN A 1185 51.19 -0.87 61.95
C GLN A 1185 52.70 -1.17 61.98
N GLN A 1186 53.25 -1.49 60.80
CA GLN A 1186 54.67 -1.74 60.62
C GLN A 1186 55.43 -0.45 60.21
N TYR A 1187 54.74 0.54 59.69
CA TYR A 1187 55.34 1.78 59.23
C TYR A 1187 54.47 2.97 59.62
N VAL A 1188 55.12 4.12 59.82
CA VAL A 1188 54.42 5.40 59.97
C VAL A 1188 54.37 6.06 58.60
N GLY A 1189 53.17 6.24 58.05
CA GLY A 1189 52.95 6.97 56.82
C GLY A 1189 52.53 8.41 57.08
N SER A 1190 52.82 9.29 56.13
CA SER A 1190 52.41 10.69 56.18
C SER A 1190 51.90 11.15 54.81
N GLY A 1191 50.68 11.70 54.76
CA GLY A 1191 50.05 12.28 53.56
C GLY A 1191 50.57 13.69 53.24
N GLY A 1192 51.87 13.89 53.39
CA GLY A 1192 52.57 15.15 53.29
C GLY A 1192 53.86 15.14 54.09
N PHE A 1193 54.59 16.26 54.05
CA PHE A 1193 55.86 16.40 54.75
C PHE A 1193 55.73 17.30 55.99
N PRO A 1194 56.49 17.03 57.07
CA PRO A 1194 56.51 17.91 58.24
C PRO A 1194 56.97 19.31 57.85
N ALA A 1195 56.54 20.33 58.61
CA ALA A 1195 56.94 21.71 58.37
C ALA A 1195 58.49 21.85 58.34
N PRO A 1196 59.08 22.66 57.44
CA PRO A 1196 58.44 23.65 56.57
C PRO A 1196 57.96 23.14 55.19
N GLY A 1197 58.03 21.84 54.91
CA GLY A 1197 57.65 21.25 53.61
C GLY A 1197 58.77 21.32 52.57
N ILE A 1198 58.44 21.08 51.29
CA ILE A 1198 59.44 20.90 50.21
C ILE A 1198 59.42 21.99 49.13
N GLY A 1199 58.85 23.16 49.42
CA GLY A 1199 58.67 24.25 48.45
C GLY A 1199 59.93 25.06 48.10
N SER A 1200 61.08 24.80 48.74
CA SER A 1200 62.37 25.42 48.43
C SER A 1200 63.51 24.49 48.84
N TYR A 1201 64.72 24.68 48.31
CA TYR A 1201 65.88 23.87 48.69
C TYR A 1201 66.17 23.90 50.21
N GLU A 1202 66.08 25.09 50.84
CA GLU A 1202 66.26 25.23 52.29
C GLU A 1202 65.15 24.52 53.07
N ASN A 1203 63.90 24.62 52.61
CA ASN A 1203 62.78 23.94 53.25
C ASN A 1203 62.91 22.41 53.10
N THR A 1204 63.34 21.92 51.94
CA THR A 1204 63.58 20.49 51.71
C THR A 1204 64.66 19.94 52.62
N LEU A 1205 65.77 20.66 52.82
CA LEU A 1205 66.81 20.25 53.77
C LEU A 1205 66.29 20.22 55.21
N ALA A 1206 65.58 21.27 55.66
CA ALA A 1206 65.01 21.33 57.00
C ALA A 1206 63.96 20.22 57.24
N THR A 1207 63.14 19.94 56.23
CA THR A 1207 62.17 18.84 56.23
C THR A 1207 62.86 17.49 56.27
N ALA A 1208 63.94 17.28 55.51
CA ALA A 1208 64.71 16.04 55.56
C ALA A 1208 65.31 15.80 56.95
N GLU A 1209 65.84 16.83 57.61
CA GLU A 1209 66.32 16.72 58.99
C GLU A 1209 65.19 16.39 59.99
N ALA A 1210 63.99 16.96 59.80
CA ALA A 1210 62.82 16.63 60.61
C ALA A 1210 62.37 15.17 60.39
N MET A 1211 62.34 14.72 59.14
CA MET A 1211 62.02 13.33 58.81
C MET A 1211 63.05 12.35 59.39
N ASP A 1212 64.34 12.69 59.41
CA ASP A 1212 65.37 11.84 60.03
C ASP A 1212 65.14 11.67 61.53
N ARG A 1213 64.83 12.77 62.24
CA ARG A 1213 64.49 12.75 63.67
C ARG A 1213 63.23 11.94 63.96
N LEU A 1214 62.17 12.13 63.16
CA LEU A 1214 60.92 11.40 63.33
C LEU A 1214 61.07 9.92 62.95
N GLY A 1215 61.83 9.61 61.91
CA GLY A 1215 62.19 8.25 61.53
C GLY A 1215 62.98 7.54 62.62
N GLN A 1216 63.95 8.21 63.24
CA GLN A 1216 64.65 7.68 64.41
C GLN A 1216 63.68 7.36 65.56
N ARG A 1217 62.78 8.29 65.89
CA ARG A 1217 61.76 8.09 66.92
C ARG A 1217 60.83 6.91 66.61
N SER A 1218 60.45 6.73 65.35
CA SER A 1218 59.63 5.60 64.89
C SER A 1218 60.31 4.25 65.08
N VAL A 1219 61.61 4.18 64.73
CA VAL A 1219 62.42 2.96 64.94
C VAL A 1219 62.63 2.68 66.43
N GLU A 1220 62.88 3.71 67.23
CA GLU A 1220 63.01 3.60 68.69
C GLU A 1220 61.72 3.12 69.37
N ALA A 1221 60.55 3.47 68.81
CA ALA A 1221 59.24 2.99 69.26
C ALA A 1221 58.89 1.58 68.78
N GLY A 1222 59.74 0.94 67.96
CA GLY A 1222 59.55 -0.44 67.50
C GLY A 1222 58.59 -0.61 66.32
N VAL A 1223 58.11 0.49 65.73
CA VAL A 1223 57.20 0.46 64.58
C VAL A 1223 57.99 0.14 63.32
N GLY A 1224 58.99 0.95 62.98
CA GLY A 1224 59.77 0.78 61.76
C GLY A 1224 60.05 2.10 61.06
N LYS A 1225 59.97 2.11 59.73
CA LYS A 1225 60.26 3.30 58.91
C LYS A 1225 59.16 4.36 59.03
N LEU A 1226 59.55 5.62 58.94
CA LEU A 1226 58.66 6.74 58.63
C LEU A 1226 58.84 7.12 57.15
N PHE A 1227 57.74 7.32 56.44
CA PHE A 1227 57.77 7.84 55.09
C PHE A 1227 56.67 8.88 54.86
N GLY A 1228 56.85 9.71 53.85
CA GLY A 1228 55.86 10.69 53.42
C GLY A 1228 55.79 10.75 51.90
N HIS A 1229 54.61 11.01 51.38
CA HIS A 1229 54.36 11.23 49.96
C HIS A 1229 53.42 12.43 49.81
N ASN A 1230 53.28 12.94 48.58
CA ASN A 1230 52.35 14.00 48.24
C ASN A 1230 51.49 13.58 47.05
N HIS A 1231 50.35 14.25 46.89
CA HIS A 1231 49.53 14.19 45.69
C HIS A 1231 49.73 15.54 44.99
N ALA A 1232 50.46 15.56 43.87
CA ALA A 1232 50.70 16.76 43.08
C ALA A 1232 49.89 16.68 41.78
#